data_AF-A0A450TX21-F1
#
_entry.id   AF-A0A450TX21-F1
#
_cell.length_a   1.000
_cell.length_b   1.000
_cell.length_c   1.000
_cell.angle_alpha   90.00
_cell.angle_beta   90.00
_cell.angle_gamma   90.00
#
_symmetry.space_group_name_H-M   'P 1'
#
loop_
_entity.id
_entity.type
_entity.pdbx_description
1 polymer ?
#
loop_
_entity_poly.entity_id
_entity_poly.type
_entity_poly.pdbx_seq_one_letter_code
_entity_poly.pdbx_strand_id
1 'polypeptide(L)'
;MADEVTRGAPLMLHQALHGYADGHRQLAASIALGPQDEKTMLVLSDLSGSGASIGEGGYLTGYPLAESGVYALARTWAAPEMPRPGCVWTHTILIDFADLATLASLLGLASHFRRPNPTSIGNYEEPLIIENDPITPRLSDDSRLWGRCLLSTLYGKPRSPVVSIGPVKIDVDTVLLAIWAQQWPRLRRTFRFCTLAAADRSTEGNPFDLQILPSVDRSVRARFPNVIDAEATPTPKSPWLDEATDDLNTPDHTGLRGFLRRVGGDMKKGREGFRPLCDLHRLSKTFSTRPEAIGEAVELLRTEFGSMQARTAHGLVADAGLKQAGKLDDAALDFVIERLDLVHDGTLSGNADSLGRAIWNRDPGRLIPLLDTGGPRRMIAERALGLLPMNELTEGLRRFLPLAPYALAHRPEIVGEPVFWSTDAAIFDDAFADDAFTTISRSPQLQLPALAAMLRARRDDFSMRATREFGANQILLAVAQEIFGDGESRRGLEQWIGAAVSDLPAIAQLLGGGTAFPRSLLVLIAHEIAPDALPSADGADPWLIAVRNAIGPVSKDSLLFLNAYLLSRALGSRSLNPAELVQLTFDSIHRAVAGSFLPERAWHVLEHRLPSFWFWLDWDRCLRIRTAVVRLFVNRDLAPEIFTRITKNDALFKTLARSAGDTNRGRNFLKRVKRTMKSEMGSGYHSRIQMIDSALNK
;
A
#
# COMPACT_ATOMS: atom_id res chain seq x y z
N MET A 1 38.38 2.54 23.50
CA MET A 1 39.45 3.47 23.08
C MET A 1 39.15 3.92 21.66
N ALA A 2 38.48 5.05 21.51
CA ALA A 2 38.40 5.88 20.31
C ALA A 2 37.62 7.15 20.67
N ASP A 3 38.10 7.89 21.67
CA ASP A 3 37.72 9.28 21.90
C ASP A 3 38.81 10.15 21.26
N GLU A 4 38.79 10.25 19.94
CA GLU A 4 39.41 11.40 19.28
C GLU A 4 38.32 12.44 19.09
N VAL A 5 38.25 13.36 20.06
CA VAL A 5 37.52 14.61 19.92
C VAL A 5 38.11 15.33 18.71
N THR A 6 37.41 15.30 17.57
CA THR A 6 37.69 16.14 16.42
C THR A 6 37.66 17.60 16.87
N ARG A 7 38.83 18.20 17.09
CA ARG A 7 38.98 19.65 17.28
C ARG A 7 38.38 20.36 16.07
N GLY A 8 37.55 21.38 16.30
CA GLY A 8 37.00 22.20 15.22
C GLY A 8 38.11 22.90 14.46
N ALA A 9 38.00 23.00 13.13
CA ALA A 9 38.94 23.79 12.33
C ALA A 9 39.00 25.24 12.86
N PRO A 10 40.19 25.86 12.91
CA PRO A 10 40.32 27.24 13.36
C PRO A 10 39.52 28.18 12.45
N LEU A 11 38.82 29.14 13.03
CA LEU A 11 38.02 30.14 12.32
C LEU A 11 38.76 31.47 12.28
N MET A 12 38.73 32.14 11.13
CA MET A 12 39.26 33.49 10.96
C MET A 12 38.12 34.50 11.13
N LEU A 13 38.20 35.33 12.17
CA LEU A 13 37.22 36.37 12.46
C LEU A 13 37.83 37.75 12.22
N HIS A 14 37.04 38.69 11.70
CA HIS A 14 37.48 40.06 11.57
C HIS A 14 37.24 40.84 12.87
N GLN A 15 37.88 41.98 13.02
CA GLN A 15 37.74 42.83 14.19
C GLN A 15 37.84 44.31 13.81
N ALA A 16 37.27 45.17 14.65
CA ALA A 16 37.34 46.62 14.50
C ALA A 16 37.39 47.30 15.86
N LEU A 17 38.10 48.43 15.90
CA LEU A 17 38.23 49.28 17.07
C LEU A 17 37.58 50.64 16.81
N HIS A 18 36.67 51.03 17.70
CA HIS A 18 36.10 52.36 17.76
C HIS A 18 36.51 53.07 19.04
N GLY A 19 36.73 54.37 18.94
CA GLY A 19 37.13 55.24 20.04
C GLY A 19 37.23 56.69 19.58
N TYR A 20 38.07 57.48 20.24
CA TYR A 20 38.07 58.93 20.09
C TYR A 20 39.36 59.46 19.45
N ALA A 21 39.23 60.11 18.28
CA ALA A 21 40.27 60.92 17.63
C ALA A 21 39.57 62.06 16.87
N ASP A 22 39.53 63.25 17.49
CA ASP A 22 38.71 64.41 17.07
C ASP A 22 37.19 64.12 16.95
N GLY A 23 36.71 63.15 17.74
CA GLY A 23 35.34 62.65 17.72
C GLY A 23 35.32 61.13 17.84
N HIS A 24 34.14 60.57 18.14
CA HIS A 24 33.95 59.11 18.10
C HIS A 24 34.03 58.64 16.64
N ARG A 25 34.90 57.67 16.36
CA ARG A 25 35.13 57.13 15.01
C ARG A 25 35.75 55.73 15.05
N GLN A 26 35.75 55.07 13.89
CA GLN A 26 36.60 53.90 13.66
C GLN A 26 38.08 54.32 13.64
N LEU A 27 38.90 53.56 14.36
CA LEU A 27 40.34 53.78 14.48
C LEU A 27 41.16 52.70 13.77
N ALA A 28 40.67 51.46 13.77
CA ALA A 28 41.27 50.32 13.08
C ALA A 28 40.20 49.30 12.73
N ALA A 29 40.38 48.58 11.63
CA ALA A 29 39.54 47.45 11.24
C ALA A 29 40.32 46.50 10.34
N SER A 30 40.10 45.20 10.49
CA SER A 30 40.76 44.17 9.68
C SER A 30 40.00 43.80 8.40
N ILE A 31 38.91 44.52 8.10
CA ILE A 31 38.14 44.39 6.87
C ILE A 31 37.51 45.75 6.53
N ALA A 32 37.31 46.01 5.25
CA ALA A 32 36.51 47.14 4.79
C ALA A 32 35.02 46.79 4.84
N LEU A 33 34.18 47.69 5.37
CA LEU A 33 32.74 47.49 5.51
C LEU A 33 31.97 48.35 4.51
N GLY A 34 30.73 47.95 4.23
CA GLY A 34 29.82 48.77 3.43
C GLY A 34 29.47 50.10 4.12
N PRO A 35 29.22 51.19 3.39
CA PRO A 35 28.97 52.52 3.99
C PRO A 35 27.78 52.55 4.97
N GLN A 36 26.75 51.72 4.75
CA GLN A 36 25.60 51.65 5.66
C GLN A 36 25.97 50.93 6.96
N ASP A 37 26.80 49.90 6.87
CA ASP A 37 27.28 49.14 8.01
C ASP A 37 28.30 49.94 8.83
N GLU A 38 29.20 50.70 8.20
CA GLU A 38 30.09 51.63 8.90
C GLU A 38 29.31 52.67 9.70
N LYS A 39 28.25 53.25 9.11
CA LYS A 39 27.35 54.19 9.81
C LYS A 39 26.64 53.51 10.98
N THR A 40 26.20 52.27 10.81
CA THR A 40 25.54 51.49 11.87
C THR A 40 26.51 51.21 13.02
N MET A 41 27.73 50.79 12.71
CA MET A 41 28.79 50.57 13.71
C MET A 41 29.20 51.85 14.42
N LEU A 42 29.31 52.97 13.70
CA LEU A 42 29.65 54.26 14.31
C LEU A 42 28.65 54.64 15.41
N VAL A 43 27.35 54.46 15.16
CA VAL A 43 26.30 54.73 16.15
C VAL A 43 26.30 53.68 17.25
N LEU A 44 26.39 52.39 16.90
CA LEU A 44 26.23 51.31 17.87
C LEU A 44 27.48 51.02 18.71
N SER A 45 28.64 51.53 18.31
CA SER A 45 29.87 51.49 19.10
C SER A 45 30.00 52.64 20.11
N ASP A 46 29.15 53.68 20.03
CA ASP A 46 29.18 54.75 21.02
C ASP A 46 28.39 54.38 22.30
N LEU A 47 28.41 55.26 23.29
CA LEU A 47 27.74 55.09 24.58
C LEU A 47 26.24 54.77 24.41
N SER A 48 25.74 53.79 25.18
CA SER A 48 24.38 53.25 25.10
C SER A 48 23.26 54.15 25.66
N GLY A 49 23.47 55.46 25.63
CA GLY A 49 22.57 56.48 26.16
C GLY A 49 23.17 57.30 27.30
N SER A 50 22.68 58.52 27.47
CA SER A 50 23.14 59.44 28.51
C SER A 50 22.82 58.91 29.91
N GLY A 51 23.82 58.87 30.78
CA GLY A 51 23.70 58.43 32.17
C GLY A 51 23.94 56.94 32.41
N ALA A 52 24.43 56.19 31.40
CA ALA A 52 24.87 54.81 31.60
C ALA A 52 26.11 54.76 32.51
N SER A 53 26.04 54.00 33.61
CA SER A 53 27.22 53.66 34.42
C SER A 53 27.79 52.33 33.92
N ILE A 54 28.93 52.38 33.23
CA ILE A 54 29.59 51.18 32.69
C ILE A 54 30.49 50.57 33.77
N GLY A 55 30.25 49.31 34.14
CA GLY A 55 31.14 48.57 35.03
C GLY A 55 32.49 48.22 34.37
N GLU A 56 33.46 47.76 35.15
CA GLU A 56 34.81 47.42 34.64
C GLU A 56 34.79 46.39 33.52
N GLY A 57 33.84 45.45 33.56
CA GLY A 57 33.63 44.45 32.52
C GLY A 57 33.12 45.01 31.19
N GLY A 58 32.66 46.26 31.12
CA GLY A 58 31.99 46.78 29.93
C GLY A 58 30.63 46.11 29.70
N TYR A 59 30.08 46.31 28.51
CA TYR A 59 28.82 45.68 28.07
C TYR A 59 28.92 45.19 26.63
N LEU A 60 28.08 44.22 26.28
CA LEU A 60 27.98 43.63 24.95
C LEU A 60 26.84 44.26 24.15
N THR A 61 27.06 44.42 22.85
CA THR A 61 26.02 44.75 21.87
C THR A 61 26.18 43.83 20.66
N GLY A 62 25.14 43.10 20.30
CA GLY A 62 25.11 42.18 19.15
C GLY A 62 24.12 42.66 18.09
N TYR A 63 24.54 42.73 16.82
CA TYR A 63 23.69 43.14 15.71
C TYR A 63 24.23 42.70 14.34
N PRO A 64 23.36 42.46 13.34
CA PRO A 64 23.80 42.17 11.97
C PRO A 64 24.27 43.43 11.24
N LEU A 65 25.27 43.23 10.38
CA LEU A 65 25.73 44.15 9.34
C LEU A 65 25.42 43.52 7.99
N ALA A 66 24.21 43.81 7.49
CA ALA A 66 23.59 43.04 6.41
C ALA A 66 24.23 43.30 5.05
N GLU A 67 24.76 44.52 4.82
CA GLU A 67 25.44 44.88 3.57
C GLU A 67 26.77 44.12 3.43
N SER A 68 27.47 43.93 4.54
CA SER A 68 28.79 43.31 4.62
C SER A 68 28.75 41.80 4.91
N GLY A 69 27.56 41.23 5.16
CA GLY A 69 27.38 39.79 5.38
C GLY A 69 27.94 39.24 6.70
N VAL A 70 28.17 40.13 7.69
CA VAL A 70 28.78 39.77 8.98
C VAL A 70 27.86 40.11 10.16
N TYR A 71 28.08 39.44 11.28
CA TYR A 71 27.47 39.76 12.56
C TYR A 71 28.50 40.47 13.45
N ALA A 72 28.12 41.64 13.97
CA ALA A 72 28.93 42.41 14.88
C ALA A 72 28.59 42.03 16.33
N LEU A 73 29.57 41.47 17.04
CA LEU A 73 29.54 41.34 18.49
C LEU A 73 30.55 42.35 19.07
N ALA A 74 30.03 43.40 19.70
CA ALA A 74 30.83 44.50 20.23
C ALA A 74 30.88 44.47 21.75
N ARG A 75 32.04 44.77 22.32
CA ARG A 75 32.21 45.04 23.75
C ARG A 75 32.68 46.48 23.96
N THR A 76 31.95 47.20 24.80
CA THR A 76 32.17 48.63 25.06
C THR A 76 32.55 48.86 26.52
N TRP A 77 33.66 49.57 26.75
CA TRP A 77 34.14 49.97 28.07
C TRP A 77 34.16 51.49 28.23
N ALA A 78 34.04 51.98 29.45
CA ALA A 78 34.36 53.38 29.75
C ALA A 78 35.84 53.67 29.48
N ALA A 79 36.12 54.85 28.94
CA ALA A 79 37.46 55.38 28.72
C ALA A 79 37.72 56.60 29.64
N PRO A 80 37.82 56.40 30.98
CA PRO A 80 38.05 57.50 31.93
C PRO A 80 39.40 58.21 31.73
N GLU A 81 40.34 57.58 31.02
CA GLU A 81 41.61 58.19 30.61
C GLU A 81 41.44 59.32 29.58
N MET A 82 40.27 59.42 28.94
CA MET A 82 40.00 60.46 27.94
C MET A 82 39.57 61.79 28.61
N PRO A 83 39.94 62.96 28.04
CA PRO A 83 39.64 64.26 28.65
C PRO A 83 38.14 64.56 28.81
N ARG A 84 37.28 63.93 27.99
CA ARG A 84 35.85 64.20 27.94
C ARG A 84 35.07 63.10 28.68
N PRO A 85 34.19 63.45 29.64
CA PRO A 85 33.29 62.48 30.25
C PRO A 85 32.38 61.79 29.23
N GLY A 86 32.15 60.49 29.42
CA GLY A 86 31.30 59.69 28.53
C GLY A 86 32.01 59.08 27.33
N CYS A 87 33.32 59.29 27.16
CA CYS A 87 34.12 58.58 26.16
C CYS A 87 34.17 57.08 26.44
N VAL A 88 34.18 56.30 25.37
CA VAL A 88 34.19 54.84 25.40
C VAL A 88 35.22 54.27 24.44
N TRP A 89 35.63 53.05 24.74
CA TRP A 89 36.35 52.16 23.84
C TRP A 89 35.45 51.02 23.43
N THR A 90 35.40 50.70 22.13
CA THR A 90 34.63 49.56 21.64
C THR A 90 35.43 48.68 20.72
N HIS A 91 35.61 47.43 21.14
CA HIS A 91 36.16 46.38 20.30
C HIS A 91 35.01 45.55 19.74
N THR A 92 34.93 45.44 18.42
CA THR A 92 33.94 44.62 17.72
C THR A 92 34.62 43.43 17.07
N ILE A 93 34.10 42.23 17.33
CA ILE A 93 34.41 41.02 16.57
C ILE A 93 33.34 40.88 15.48
N LEU A 94 33.79 40.73 14.24
CA LEU A 94 32.97 40.63 13.04
C LEU A 94 33.04 39.19 12.52
N ILE A 95 31.88 38.53 12.52
CA ILE A 95 31.74 37.09 12.25
C ILE A 95 30.96 36.91 10.95
N ASP A 96 31.54 36.26 9.93
CA ASP A 96 30.80 35.95 8.71
C ASP A 96 29.53 35.15 9.05
N PHE A 97 28.43 35.41 8.34
CA PHE A 97 27.17 34.71 8.59
C PHE A 97 27.28 33.18 8.42
N ALA A 98 28.15 32.69 7.53
CA ALA A 98 28.45 31.27 7.38
C ALA A 98 29.16 30.73 8.62
N ASP A 99 30.18 31.42 9.13
CA ASP A 99 30.93 31.02 10.33
C ASP A 99 30.06 31.08 11.59
N LEU A 100 29.19 32.08 11.71
CA LEU A 100 28.23 32.16 12.82
C LEU A 100 27.31 30.93 12.90
N ALA A 101 27.06 30.27 11.77
CA ALA A 101 26.26 29.04 11.72
C ALA A 101 27.03 27.81 12.24
N THR A 102 28.35 27.79 12.12
CA THR A 102 29.23 26.66 12.45
C THR A 102 29.87 26.75 13.83
N LEU A 103 29.83 27.93 14.49
CA LEU A 103 30.34 28.12 15.84
C LEU A 103 29.74 27.11 16.84
N ALA A 104 30.61 26.35 17.50
CA ALA A 104 30.28 25.35 18.50
C ALA A 104 29.85 25.99 19.83
N SER A 105 30.45 27.12 20.20
CA SER A 105 30.06 27.93 21.35
C SER A 105 30.29 29.41 21.12
N LEU A 106 29.30 30.23 21.48
CA LEU A 106 29.40 31.70 21.42
C LEU A 106 30.03 32.29 22.70
N LEU A 107 30.19 31.47 23.75
CA LEU A 107 30.84 31.88 25.00
C LEU A 107 32.35 32.10 24.81
N GLY A 108 32.98 31.34 23.92
CA GLY A 108 34.41 31.47 23.62
C GLY A 108 34.76 32.86 23.08
N LEU A 109 33.86 33.45 22.30
CA LEU A 109 34.03 34.80 21.74
C LEU A 109 34.28 35.85 22.82
N ALA A 110 33.64 35.70 24.00
CA ALA A 110 33.78 36.66 25.10
C ALA A 110 35.23 36.80 25.58
N SER A 111 36.01 35.72 25.50
CA SER A 111 37.42 35.68 25.93
C SER A 111 38.38 36.38 24.97
N HIS A 112 37.94 36.67 23.74
CA HIS A 112 38.74 37.35 22.73
C HIS A 112 38.60 38.87 22.78
N PHE A 113 37.66 39.41 23.57
CA PHE A 113 37.57 40.84 23.78
C PHE A 113 38.69 41.35 24.67
N ARG A 114 39.41 42.37 24.18
CA ARG A 114 40.47 43.07 24.92
C ARG A 114 40.09 44.53 25.04
N ARG A 115 40.21 45.10 26.25
CA ARG A 115 40.08 46.55 26.42
C ARG A 115 41.26 47.22 25.69
N PRO A 116 41.01 48.16 24.77
CA PRO A 116 42.06 48.79 23.98
C PRO A 116 43.06 49.57 24.85
N ASN A 117 44.32 49.54 24.40
CA ASN A 117 45.39 50.42 24.88
C ASN A 117 45.78 51.35 23.71
N PRO A 118 45.84 52.68 23.90
CA PRO A 118 46.22 53.63 22.85
C PRO A 118 47.51 53.29 22.08
N THR A 119 48.45 52.58 22.69
CA THR A 119 49.73 52.20 22.06
C THR A 119 49.65 50.98 21.13
N SER A 120 48.51 50.30 21.05
CA SER A 120 48.37 48.99 20.37
C SER A 120 47.17 48.93 19.43
N ILE A 121 46.80 50.07 18.84
CA ILE A 121 45.66 50.18 17.90
C ILE A 121 45.88 49.32 16.64
N GLY A 122 47.11 49.21 16.14
CA GLY A 122 47.42 48.43 14.93
C GLY A 122 47.06 46.94 15.04
N ASN A 123 46.99 46.37 16.25
CA ASN A 123 46.62 44.96 16.46
C ASN A 123 45.19 44.63 16.00
N TYR A 124 44.33 45.64 15.82
CA TYR A 124 42.96 45.47 15.36
C TYR A 124 42.81 45.55 13.83
N GLU A 125 43.91 45.80 13.09
CA GLU A 125 43.97 45.75 11.62
C GLU A 125 44.18 44.32 11.10
N GLU A 126 44.56 43.38 11.97
CA GLU A 126 44.74 41.97 11.62
C GLU A 126 43.52 41.13 12.03
N PRO A 127 43.13 40.09 11.27
CA PRO A 127 42.08 39.15 11.71
C PRO A 127 42.48 38.33 12.95
N LEU A 128 41.49 37.88 13.71
CA LEU A 128 41.64 36.95 14.82
C LEU A 128 41.53 35.51 14.32
N ILE A 129 42.40 34.63 14.78
CA ILE A 129 42.26 33.18 14.58
C ILE A 129 41.79 32.58 15.91
N ILE A 130 40.64 31.90 15.90
CA ILE A 130 40.06 31.30 17.11
C ILE A 130 39.87 29.79 16.95
N GLU A 131 40.02 29.06 18.05
CA GLU A 131 39.67 27.64 18.13
C GLU A 131 38.15 27.51 18.32
N ASN A 132 37.49 26.67 17.52
CA ASN A 132 36.04 26.48 17.57
C ASN A 132 35.66 25.33 18.52
N ASP A 133 36.08 25.44 19.77
CA ASP A 133 35.84 24.42 20.79
C ASP A 133 34.50 24.64 21.52
N PRO A 134 33.76 23.58 21.86
CA PRO A 134 32.54 23.69 22.65
C PRO A 134 32.88 24.11 24.09
N ILE A 135 32.20 25.16 24.57
CA ILE A 135 32.32 25.64 25.95
C ILE A 135 30.98 25.49 26.64
N THR A 136 30.98 24.78 27.77
CA THR A 136 29.82 24.65 28.66
C THR A 136 29.76 25.86 29.59
N PRO A 137 28.67 26.65 29.57
CA PRO A 137 28.48 27.73 30.54
C PRO A 137 28.34 27.16 31.95
N ARG A 138 28.83 27.90 32.94
CA ARG A 138 28.54 27.63 34.36
C ARG A 138 27.61 28.72 34.88
N LEU A 139 26.31 28.48 34.80
CA LEU A 139 25.29 29.39 35.32
C LEU A 139 24.96 29.06 36.77
N SER A 140 24.86 30.07 37.63
CA SER A 140 24.26 29.92 38.97
C SER A 140 22.75 29.67 38.88
N ASP A 141 22.14 29.20 39.97
CA ASP A 141 20.68 29.02 40.03
C ASP A 141 19.92 30.34 39.76
N ASP A 142 20.41 31.46 40.30
CA ASP A 142 19.85 32.79 40.03
C ASP A 142 19.96 33.16 38.54
N SER A 143 21.11 32.87 37.92
CA SER A 143 21.35 33.11 36.47
C SER A 143 20.40 32.26 35.62
N ARG A 144 20.16 31.01 36.03
CA ARG A 144 19.22 30.10 35.37
C ARG A 144 17.78 30.60 35.49
N LEU A 145 17.36 31.04 36.67
CA LEU A 145 16.01 31.59 36.89
C LEU A 145 15.77 32.87 36.08
N TRP A 146 16.76 33.75 36.04
CA TRP A 146 16.70 34.96 35.22
C TRP A 146 16.69 34.64 33.72
N GLY A 147 17.55 33.71 33.27
CA GLY A 147 17.55 33.21 31.90
C GLY A 147 16.21 32.61 31.50
N ARG A 148 15.56 31.85 32.39
CA ARG A 148 14.20 31.33 32.19
C ARG A 148 13.16 32.44 32.01
N CYS A 149 13.23 33.51 32.80
CA CYS A 149 12.36 34.68 32.64
C CYS A 149 12.55 35.35 31.27
N LEU A 150 13.80 35.50 30.83
CA LEU A 150 14.12 36.03 29.50
C LEU A 150 13.60 35.12 28.38
N LEU A 151 13.85 33.81 28.43
CA LEU A 151 13.34 32.84 27.46
C LEU A 151 11.81 32.89 27.34
N SER A 152 11.13 32.90 28.49
CA SER A 152 9.66 33.02 28.58
C SER A 152 9.15 34.26 27.85
N THR A 153 9.79 35.41 28.07
CA THR A 153 9.35 36.67 27.50
C THR A 153 9.71 36.78 26.01
N LEU A 154 10.95 36.45 25.64
CA LEU A 154 11.45 36.50 24.25
C LEU A 154 10.64 35.62 23.30
N TYR A 155 10.29 34.42 23.73
CA TYR A 155 9.61 33.44 22.87
C TYR A 155 8.11 33.33 23.15
N GLY A 156 7.63 33.83 24.30
CA GLY A 156 6.21 33.98 24.61
C GLY A 156 5.58 35.26 24.06
N LYS A 157 6.38 36.32 23.83
CA LYS A 157 5.99 37.57 23.15
C LYS A 157 6.90 37.83 21.93
N PRO A 158 6.92 36.92 20.95
CA PRO A 158 7.94 36.90 19.88
C PRO A 158 7.94 38.12 18.94
N ARG A 159 6.86 38.91 18.92
CA ARG A 159 6.72 40.12 18.10
C ARG A 159 7.15 41.41 18.80
N SER A 160 7.43 41.36 20.11
CA SER A 160 7.71 42.54 20.90
C SER A 160 9.18 42.63 21.30
N PRO A 161 9.80 43.81 21.24
CA PRO A 161 11.09 44.05 21.89
C PRO A 161 10.98 43.76 23.40
N VAL A 162 12.03 43.18 23.97
CA VAL A 162 12.06 42.83 25.40
C VAL A 162 13.09 43.67 26.12
N VAL A 163 12.71 44.17 27.30
CA VAL A 163 13.64 44.75 28.26
C VAL A 163 13.65 43.95 29.55
N SER A 164 14.78 43.97 30.24
CA SER A 164 14.93 43.37 31.57
C SER A 164 15.93 44.17 32.37
N ILE A 165 15.89 44.13 33.69
CA ILE A 165 16.87 44.81 34.53
C ILE A 165 18.05 43.87 34.76
N GLY A 166 19.27 44.41 34.65
CA GLY A 166 20.51 43.68 34.91
C GLY A 166 20.64 43.35 36.40
N PRO A 167 20.55 42.08 36.83
CA PRO A 167 20.62 41.75 38.24
C PRO A 167 22.07 41.84 38.75
N VAL A 168 22.29 42.52 39.88
CA VAL A 168 23.61 42.93 40.38
C VAL A 168 24.62 41.78 40.57
N LYS A 169 24.15 40.55 40.78
CA LYS A 169 24.99 39.36 41.04
C LYS A 169 24.99 38.32 39.92
N ILE A 170 24.39 38.64 38.77
CA ILE A 170 24.27 37.72 37.65
C ILE A 170 25.23 38.13 36.54
N ASP A 171 25.94 37.15 35.98
CA ASP A 171 26.70 37.35 34.76
C ASP A 171 25.75 37.46 33.57
N VAL A 172 25.33 38.69 33.29
CA VAL A 172 24.38 39.04 32.23
C VAL A 172 24.91 38.59 30.86
N ASP A 173 26.20 38.79 30.60
CA ASP A 173 26.83 38.47 29.32
C ASP A 173 26.76 36.95 29.07
N THR A 174 27.13 36.14 30.06
CA THR A 174 27.10 34.66 29.93
C THR A 174 25.68 34.13 29.70
N VAL A 175 24.68 34.64 30.42
CA VAL A 175 23.27 34.23 30.22
C VAL A 175 22.79 34.59 28.82
N LEU A 176 23.09 35.80 28.34
CA LEU A 176 22.64 36.24 27.03
C LEU A 176 23.33 35.45 25.92
N LEU A 177 24.64 35.26 25.99
CA LEU A 177 25.38 34.43 25.03
C LEU A 177 24.87 32.98 25.02
N ALA A 178 24.45 32.43 26.17
CA ALA A 178 23.81 31.12 26.23
C ALA A 178 22.45 31.09 25.51
N ILE A 179 21.60 32.11 25.69
CA ILE A 179 20.32 32.25 24.97
C ILE A 179 20.55 32.39 23.46
N TRP A 180 21.51 33.23 23.05
CA TRP A 180 21.84 33.43 21.64
C TRP A 180 22.40 32.14 21.00
N ALA A 181 23.24 31.39 21.72
CA ALA A 181 23.79 30.11 21.25
C ALA A 181 22.73 29.01 21.07
N GLN A 182 21.58 29.12 21.76
CA GLN A 182 20.47 28.18 21.64
C GLN A 182 19.66 28.37 20.34
N GLN A 183 19.71 29.57 19.74
CA GLN A 183 18.98 29.87 18.51
C GLN A 183 19.56 29.10 17.30
N TRP A 184 18.77 28.87 16.26
CA TRP A 184 19.27 28.32 14.99
C TRP A 184 19.95 29.41 14.14
N PRO A 185 20.79 29.06 13.14
CA PRO A 185 21.66 30.02 12.45
C PRO A 185 20.93 31.24 11.89
N ARG A 186 19.77 31.05 11.26
CA ARG A 186 18.99 32.16 10.68
C ARG A 186 18.46 33.12 11.75
N LEU A 187 17.97 32.60 12.88
CA LEU A 187 17.50 33.43 13.99
C LEU A 187 18.67 34.16 14.68
N ARG A 188 19.80 33.46 14.87
CA ARG A 188 21.03 34.06 15.42
C ARG A 188 21.49 35.28 14.64
N ARG A 189 21.51 35.18 13.30
CA ARG A 189 21.96 36.25 12.40
C ARG A 189 21.11 37.51 12.54
N THR A 190 19.83 37.40 12.89
CA THR A 190 18.93 38.55 12.98
C THR A 190 18.75 39.08 14.40
N PHE A 191 19.17 38.31 15.42
CA PHE A 191 18.95 38.64 16.81
C PHE A 191 19.79 39.85 17.23
N ARG A 192 19.15 40.88 17.78
CA ARG A 192 19.80 42.12 18.23
C ARG A 192 19.69 42.26 19.74
N PHE A 193 20.80 42.53 20.40
CA PHE A 193 20.79 42.65 21.86
C PHE A 193 21.79 43.66 22.41
N CYS A 194 21.54 44.16 23.62
CA CYS A 194 22.49 44.98 24.38
C CYS A 194 22.42 44.63 25.88
N THR A 195 23.57 44.33 26.51
CA THR A 195 23.63 43.98 27.94
C THR A 195 23.69 45.18 28.89
N LEU A 196 23.72 46.40 28.35
CA LEU A 196 23.54 47.64 29.10
C LEU A 196 23.02 48.77 28.18
N ALA A 197 21.74 49.11 28.28
CA ALA A 197 21.09 50.16 27.50
C ALA A 197 20.42 51.20 28.42
N ALA A 198 20.92 52.44 28.40
CA ALA A 198 20.34 53.57 29.14
C ALA A 198 19.29 54.35 28.35
N ALA A 199 19.17 54.08 27.05
CA ALA A 199 18.11 54.51 26.14
C ALA A 199 17.87 53.42 25.08
N ASP A 200 16.70 53.46 24.43
CA ASP A 200 16.39 52.51 23.36
C ASP A 200 17.37 52.64 22.20
N ARG A 201 18.03 51.52 21.88
CA ARG A 201 19.01 51.42 20.79
C ARG A 201 18.37 51.05 19.45
N SER A 202 17.06 50.83 19.43
CA SER A 202 16.29 50.52 18.24
C SER A 202 16.29 51.67 17.25
N THR A 203 16.34 51.34 15.96
CA THR A 203 16.12 52.30 14.86
C THR A 203 14.94 51.83 14.02
N GLU A 204 14.41 52.71 13.18
CA GLU A 204 13.30 52.37 12.28
C GLU A 204 13.65 51.15 11.41
N GLY A 205 12.80 50.12 11.45
CA GLY A 205 13.03 48.84 10.76
C GLY A 205 14.03 47.90 11.44
N ASN A 206 14.76 48.34 12.47
CA ASN A 206 15.77 47.53 13.18
C ASN A 206 15.57 47.60 14.71
N PRO A 207 14.49 46.99 15.23
CA PRO A 207 14.28 46.90 16.67
C PRO A 207 15.30 45.96 17.31
N PHE A 208 15.71 46.28 18.54
CA PHE A 208 16.47 45.34 19.38
C PHE A 208 15.52 44.29 19.97
N ASP A 209 15.91 43.01 19.94
CA ASP A 209 15.12 41.93 20.51
C ASP A 209 15.19 41.92 22.04
N LEU A 210 16.37 42.22 22.60
CA LEU A 210 16.63 42.23 24.05
C LEU A 210 17.55 43.39 24.46
N GLN A 211 17.11 44.21 25.42
CA GLN A 211 17.94 45.28 26.00
C GLN A 211 17.91 45.22 27.52
N ILE A 212 19.08 45.22 28.15
CA ILE A 212 19.21 45.15 29.60
C ILE A 212 19.37 46.56 30.17
N LEU A 213 18.48 46.93 31.08
CA LEU A 213 18.40 48.25 31.69
C LEU A 213 19.39 48.37 32.86
N PRO A 214 20.02 49.54 33.07
CA PRO A 214 20.97 49.77 34.17
C PRO A 214 20.31 49.87 35.55
N SER A 215 19.04 50.27 35.63
CA SER A 215 18.32 50.44 36.90
C SER A 215 16.81 50.26 36.77
N VAL A 216 16.14 50.11 37.92
CA VAL A 216 14.67 50.08 38.08
C VAL A 216 13.99 51.42 37.87
N ASP A 217 14.75 52.50 37.63
CA ASP A 217 14.21 53.86 37.66
C ASP A 217 13.18 54.08 36.55
N ARG A 218 12.01 54.61 36.94
CA ARG A 218 10.91 54.92 36.00
C ARG A 218 11.34 55.86 34.87
N SER A 219 12.28 56.76 35.13
CA SER A 219 12.83 57.69 34.14
C SER A 219 13.65 57.00 33.05
N VAL A 220 14.33 55.90 33.38
CA VAL A 220 15.06 55.08 32.41
C VAL A 220 14.06 54.25 31.61
N ARG A 221 13.11 53.60 32.28
CA ARG A 221 12.05 52.80 31.63
C ARG A 221 11.20 53.61 30.64
N ALA A 222 10.93 54.89 30.94
CA ALA A 222 10.18 55.79 30.05
C ALA A 222 10.88 56.04 28.70
N ARG A 223 12.18 55.73 28.56
CA ARG A 223 12.96 55.87 27.32
C ARG A 223 12.81 54.69 26.36
N PHE A 224 12.06 53.65 26.75
CA PHE A 224 11.85 52.43 25.97
C PHE A 224 10.35 52.28 25.65
N PRO A 225 9.83 52.99 24.63
CA PRO A 225 8.44 52.85 24.23
C PRO A 225 8.17 51.49 23.58
N ASN A 226 6.96 50.95 23.74
CA ASN A 226 6.49 49.74 23.06
C ASN A 226 7.30 48.44 23.34
N VAL A 227 7.95 48.35 24.50
CA VAL A 227 8.68 47.16 24.94
C VAL A 227 7.88 46.34 25.96
N ILE A 228 8.21 45.06 26.09
CA ILE A 228 7.72 44.20 27.18
C ILE A 228 8.79 44.08 28.26
N ASP A 229 8.41 44.35 29.50
CA ASP A 229 9.26 44.12 30.67
C ASP A 229 9.20 42.64 31.08
N ALA A 230 10.34 41.96 31.02
CA ALA A 230 10.48 40.57 31.38
C ALA A 230 10.11 40.32 32.85
N GLU A 231 10.46 41.23 33.76
CA GLU A 231 10.21 41.07 35.20
C GLU A 231 8.73 41.23 35.55
N ALA A 232 8.02 42.06 34.78
CA ALA A 232 6.58 42.25 34.92
C ALA A 232 5.76 41.12 34.26
N THR A 233 6.41 40.25 33.48
CA THR A 233 5.75 39.18 32.75
C THR A 233 5.76 37.88 33.58
N PRO A 234 4.59 37.28 33.88
CA PRO A 234 4.54 36.00 34.57
C PRO A 234 5.31 34.93 33.80
N THR A 235 6.16 34.17 34.48
CA THR A 235 6.88 33.03 33.91
C THR A 235 6.03 31.77 34.08
N PRO A 236 5.42 31.23 33.02
CA PRO A 236 4.55 30.06 33.14
C PRO A 236 5.36 28.79 33.42
N LYS A 237 4.69 27.79 34.00
CA LYS A 237 5.18 26.41 33.97
C LYS A 237 4.76 25.80 32.64
N SER A 238 5.72 25.51 31.78
CA SER A 238 5.45 24.92 30.47
C SER A 238 6.62 24.02 30.04
N PRO A 239 6.37 22.83 29.48
CA PRO A 239 7.41 21.87 29.12
C PRO A 239 8.49 22.42 28.17
N TRP A 240 8.11 23.23 27.17
CA TRP A 240 9.07 23.82 26.23
C TRP A 240 10.09 24.75 26.93
N LEU A 241 9.62 25.47 27.95
CA LEU A 241 10.45 26.41 28.71
C LEU A 241 11.37 25.66 29.67
N ASP A 242 10.90 24.56 30.26
CA ASP A 242 11.73 23.67 31.08
C ASP A 242 12.90 23.11 30.26
N GLU A 243 12.61 22.54 29.08
CA GLU A 243 13.64 22.00 28.19
C GLU A 243 14.62 23.09 27.71
N ALA A 244 14.11 24.27 27.32
CA ALA A 244 14.96 25.38 26.90
C ALA A 244 15.82 25.94 28.06
N THR A 245 15.30 25.95 29.29
CA THR A 245 16.05 26.39 30.47
C THR A 245 17.15 25.41 30.83
N ASP A 246 16.88 24.10 30.75
CA ASP A 246 17.86 23.05 31.04
C ASP A 246 19.03 23.11 30.06
N ASP A 247 18.73 23.32 28.77
CA ASP A 247 19.73 23.48 27.71
C ASP A 247 20.62 24.74 27.87
N LEU A 248 20.22 25.76 28.64
CA LEU A 248 21.11 26.89 28.96
C LEU A 248 22.29 26.45 29.82
N ASN A 249 22.09 25.48 30.73
CA ASN A 249 23.11 25.01 31.67
C ASN A 249 23.92 23.86 31.11
N THR A 250 23.26 22.93 30.42
CA THR A 250 23.86 21.73 29.82
C THR A 250 23.58 21.74 28.32
N PRO A 251 24.36 22.50 27.53
CA PRO A 251 24.13 22.67 26.10
C PRO A 251 23.98 21.35 25.38
N ASP A 252 22.89 21.24 24.61
CA ASP A 252 22.58 20.14 23.70
C ASP A 252 22.51 18.74 24.33
N HIS A 253 22.48 18.62 25.67
CA HIS A 253 22.45 17.31 26.34
C HIS A 253 21.20 16.48 26.00
N THR A 254 20.08 17.16 25.73
CA THR A 254 18.83 16.54 25.26
C THR A 254 18.70 16.49 23.74
N GLY A 255 19.68 17.01 23.00
CA GLY A 255 19.66 17.18 21.54
C GLY A 255 18.90 18.41 21.03
N LEU A 256 18.48 19.33 21.91
CA LEU A 256 17.64 20.48 21.52
C LEU A 256 18.35 21.42 20.53
N ARG A 257 19.61 21.82 20.75
CA ARG A 257 20.30 22.75 19.85
C ARG A 257 20.60 22.10 18.51
N GLY A 258 20.98 20.82 18.51
CA GLY A 258 21.13 20.03 17.29
C GLY A 258 19.83 19.97 16.50
N PHE A 259 18.70 19.76 17.18
CA PHE A 259 17.37 19.79 16.58
C PHE A 259 17.02 21.16 16.01
N LEU A 260 17.14 22.24 16.80
CA LEU A 260 16.83 23.61 16.36
C LEU A 260 17.71 24.01 15.17
N ARG A 261 19.00 23.68 15.18
CA ARG A 261 19.91 23.95 14.05
C ARG A 261 19.47 23.26 12.76
N ARG A 262 19.13 21.97 12.84
CA ARG A 262 18.71 21.17 11.69
C ARG A 262 17.33 21.57 11.17
N VAL A 263 16.35 21.70 12.06
CA VAL A 263 14.92 21.86 11.71
C VAL A 263 14.53 23.33 11.58
N GLY A 264 15.18 24.24 12.30
CA GLY A 264 14.89 25.67 12.23
C GLY A 264 15.56 26.40 11.04
N GLY A 265 16.49 25.76 10.33
CA GLY A 265 17.28 26.41 9.26
C GLY A 265 16.44 27.06 8.15
N ASP A 266 15.28 26.49 7.83
CA ASP A 266 14.33 26.95 6.83
C ASP A 266 13.14 27.76 7.41
N MET A 267 13.17 28.05 8.71
CA MET A 267 12.13 28.82 9.41
C MET A 267 12.20 30.31 9.08
N LYS A 268 11.12 30.89 8.56
CA LYS A 268 11.06 32.36 8.31
C LYS A 268 10.47 33.14 9.48
N LYS A 269 9.69 32.50 10.36
CA LYS A 269 8.95 33.15 11.46
C LYS A 269 9.83 33.67 12.63
N GLY A 270 11.16 33.63 12.53
CA GLY A 270 12.06 34.17 13.56
C GLY A 270 11.76 33.61 14.96
N ARG A 271 11.68 34.48 15.98
CA ARG A 271 11.39 34.09 17.38
C ARG A 271 10.07 33.35 17.56
N GLU A 272 9.06 33.57 16.70
CA GLU A 272 7.76 32.88 16.81
C GLU A 272 7.90 31.36 16.64
N GLY A 273 8.89 30.91 15.87
CA GLY A 273 9.12 29.48 15.62
C GLY A 273 9.78 28.74 16.79
N PHE A 274 10.32 29.45 17.78
CA PHE A 274 11.13 28.83 18.83
C PHE A 274 10.32 27.85 19.69
N ARG A 275 9.20 28.32 20.27
CA ARG A 275 8.34 27.47 21.11
C ARG A 275 7.80 26.26 20.32
N PRO A 276 7.18 26.42 19.13
CA PRO A 276 6.69 25.28 18.36
C PRO A 276 7.79 24.26 18.02
N LEU A 277 9.03 24.70 17.78
CA LEU A 277 10.14 23.77 17.53
C LEU A 277 10.56 22.99 18.79
N CYS A 278 10.54 23.61 19.97
CA CYS A 278 10.74 22.88 21.23
C CYS A 278 9.62 21.85 21.46
N ASP A 279 8.37 22.23 21.20
CA ASP A 279 7.23 21.30 21.31
C ASP A 279 7.37 20.13 20.32
N LEU A 280 7.78 20.40 19.07
CA LEU A 280 8.03 19.36 18.07
C LEU A 280 9.21 18.46 18.44
N HIS A 281 10.29 19.02 18.99
CA HIS A 281 11.44 18.25 19.47
C HIS A 281 11.01 17.23 20.54
N ARG A 282 10.21 17.67 21.51
CA ARG A 282 9.66 16.80 22.56
C ARG A 282 8.78 15.69 21.97
N LEU A 283 7.89 16.01 21.03
CA LEU A 283 7.07 15.01 20.34
C LEU A 283 7.93 14.01 19.54
N SER A 284 8.98 14.50 18.88
CA SER A 284 9.84 13.66 18.04
C SER A 284 10.55 12.55 18.80
N LYS A 285 10.83 12.76 20.09
CA LYS A 285 11.43 11.76 20.98
C LYS A 285 10.48 10.60 21.29
N THR A 286 9.17 10.80 21.15
CA THR A 286 8.16 9.79 21.47
C THR A 286 7.54 9.15 20.23
N PHE A 287 7.93 9.54 19.01
CA PHE A 287 7.35 8.96 17.79
C PHE A 287 7.44 7.42 17.77
N SER A 288 8.54 6.83 18.21
CA SER A 288 8.72 5.36 18.20
C SER A 288 7.88 4.61 19.24
N THR A 289 7.43 5.29 20.31
CA THR A 289 6.71 4.67 21.44
C THR A 289 5.24 5.09 21.52
N ARG A 290 4.87 6.24 20.96
CA ARG A 290 3.53 6.82 20.94
C ARG A 290 3.15 7.27 19.53
N PRO A 291 2.45 6.42 18.75
CA PRO A 291 1.99 6.79 17.40
C PRO A 291 1.12 8.05 17.38
N GLU A 292 0.34 8.32 18.44
CA GLU A 292 -0.53 9.50 18.57
C GLU A 292 0.28 10.81 18.56
N ALA A 293 1.55 10.77 18.99
CA ALA A 293 2.43 11.93 18.96
C ALA A 293 2.70 12.43 17.52
N ILE A 294 2.57 11.56 16.51
CA ILE A 294 2.67 11.95 15.10
C ILE A 294 1.47 12.80 14.71
N GLY A 295 0.26 12.41 15.10
CA GLY A 295 -0.96 13.21 14.92
C GLY A 295 -0.87 14.57 15.63
N GLU A 296 -0.39 14.58 16.88
CA GLU A 296 -0.10 15.82 17.63
C GLU A 296 0.91 16.72 16.88
N ALA A 297 1.95 16.12 16.28
CA ALA A 297 2.95 16.85 15.50
C ALA A 297 2.39 17.39 14.19
N VAL A 298 1.52 16.64 13.50
CA VAL A 298 0.82 17.11 12.29
C VAL A 298 -0.06 18.30 12.61
N GLU A 299 -0.81 18.25 13.71
CA GLU A 299 -1.66 19.37 14.13
C GLU A 299 -0.84 20.60 14.53
N LEU A 300 0.28 20.40 15.24
CA LEU A 300 1.24 21.45 15.54
C LEU A 300 1.79 22.09 14.25
N LEU A 301 2.19 21.28 13.26
CA LEU A 301 2.65 21.76 11.95
C LEU A 301 1.57 22.53 11.18
N ARG A 302 0.30 22.15 11.30
CA ARG A 302 -0.80 22.81 10.60
C ARG A 302 -1.18 24.16 11.22
N THR A 303 -1.09 24.26 12.55
CA THR A 303 -1.55 25.42 13.32
C THR A 303 -0.45 26.47 13.54
N GLU A 304 0.73 26.02 13.94
CA GLU A 304 1.84 26.90 14.32
C GLU A 304 2.82 27.11 13.16
N PHE A 305 2.93 26.14 12.26
CA PHE A 305 3.79 26.24 11.08
C PHE A 305 2.95 26.56 9.84
N GLY A 306 3.47 27.40 8.94
CA GLY A 306 2.77 27.69 7.68
C GLY A 306 3.02 26.57 6.68
N SER A 307 2.06 26.29 5.80
CA SER A 307 2.12 25.18 4.80
C SER A 307 3.31 25.20 3.83
N MET A 308 4.02 26.33 3.74
CA MET A 308 5.14 26.61 2.83
C MET A 308 6.49 26.86 3.55
N GLN A 309 6.57 26.61 4.86
CA GLN A 309 7.80 26.76 5.65
C GLN A 309 8.11 25.46 6.39
N ALA A 310 9.30 25.35 6.99
CA ALA A 310 9.66 24.20 7.81
C ALA A 310 9.66 22.85 7.04
N ARG A 311 10.13 22.84 5.79
CA ARG A 311 10.27 21.63 4.95
C ARG A 311 10.99 20.51 5.70
N THR A 312 12.03 20.81 6.46
CA THR A 312 12.73 19.81 7.28
C THR A 312 11.86 19.27 8.43
N ALA A 313 11.01 20.11 9.03
CA ALA A 313 10.07 19.67 10.06
C ALA A 313 8.96 18.77 9.46
N HIS A 314 8.41 19.17 8.31
CA HIS A 314 7.43 18.35 7.59
C HIS A 314 8.02 17.00 7.17
N GLY A 315 9.23 16.99 6.61
CA GLY A 315 9.94 15.76 6.25
C GLY A 315 10.20 14.85 7.45
N LEU A 316 10.62 15.41 8.59
CA LEU A 316 10.81 14.65 9.83
C LEU A 316 9.52 13.94 10.28
N VAL A 317 8.39 14.66 10.30
CA VAL A 317 7.10 14.09 10.72
C VAL A 317 6.59 13.08 9.70
N ALA A 318 6.75 13.35 8.40
CA ALA A 318 6.36 12.43 7.34
C ALA A 318 7.18 11.12 7.38
N ASP A 319 8.50 11.21 7.61
CA ASP A 319 9.38 10.05 7.79
C ASP A 319 8.94 9.17 8.98
N ALA A 320 8.60 9.81 10.10
CA ALA A 320 8.13 9.12 11.29
C ALA A 320 6.75 8.47 11.07
N GLY A 321 5.84 9.19 10.41
CA GLY A 321 4.52 8.71 10.03
C GLY A 321 4.60 7.50 9.10
N LEU A 322 5.45 7.58 8.07
CA LEU A 322 5.62 6.51 7.11
C LEU A 322 6.06 5.18 7.75
N LYS A 323 7.00 5.23 8.71
CA LYS A 323 7.46 4.04 9.46
C LYS A 323 6.36 3.36 10.27
N GLN A 324 5.23 4.02 10.48
CA GLN A 324 4.12 3.54 11.29
C GLN A 324 2.77 3.73 10.61
N ALA A 325 2.73 3.73 9.27
CA ALA A 325 1.55 4.06 8.48
C ALA A 325 0.28 3.31 8.92
N GLY A 326 0.40 2.04 9.29
CA GLY A 326 -0.73 1.22 9.77
C GLY A 326 -1.37 1.68 11.08
N LYS A 327 -0.69 2.50 11.89
CA LYS A 327 -1.14 2.97 13.22
C LYS A 327 -1.62 4.42 13.25
N LEU A 328 -1.51 5.14 12.14
CA LEU A 328 -1.87 6.56 12.09
C LEU A 328 -3.39 6.77 12.21
N ASP A 329 -3.85 7.98 12.50
CA ASP A 329 -5.22 8.37 12.17
C ASP A 329 -5.31 8.80 10.68
N ASP A 330 -6.50 9.16 10.21
CA ASP A 330 -6.69 9.53 8.79
C ASP A 330 -6.00 10.85 8.44
N ALA A 331 -6.03 11.83 9.36
CA ALA A 331 -5.40 13.12 9.15
C ALA A 331 -3.86 13.01 9.03
N ALA A 332 -3.23 12.20 9.88
CA ALA A 332 -1.80 11.95 9.82
C ALA A 332 -1.42 11.10 8.60
N LEU A 333 -2.27 10.15 8.18
CA LEU A 333 -2.04 9.39 6.96
C LEU A 333 -2.08 10.29 5.72
N ASP A 334 -3.08 11.17 5.61
CA ASP A 334 -3.19 12.14 4.52
C ASP A 334 -1.99 13.09 4.50
N PHE A 335 -1.57 13.58 5.66
CA PHE A 335 -0.35 14.38 5.77
C PHE A 335 0.89 13.65 5.21
N VAL A 336 1.08 12.37 5.54
CA VAL A 336 2.21 11.58 5.02
C VAL A 336 2.12 11.47 3.50
N ILE A 337 0.94 11.17 2.94
CA ILE A 337 0.71 11.04 1.49
C ILE A 337 1.02 12.35 0.74
N GLU A 338 0.54 13.48 1.29
CA GLU A 338 0.79 14.81 0.73
C GLU A 338 2.28 15.16 0.72
N ARG A 339 3.01 14.77 1.77
CA ARG A 339 4.42 15.14 2.00
C ARG A 339 5.43 14.06 1.61
N LEU A 340 5.04 13.08 0.79
CA LEU A 340 5.93 12.02 0.30
C LEU A 340 7.18 12.55 -0.43
N ASP A 341 7.13 13.74 -1.03
CA ASP A 341 8.28 14.38 -1.69
C ASP A 341 9.35 14.91 -0.70
N LEU A 342 9.04 14.90 0.59
CA LEU A 342 9.94 15.34 1.67
C LEU A 342 10.58 14.17 2.42
N VAL A 343 10.13 12.95 2.15
CA VAL A 343 10.57 11.72 2.83
C VAL A 343 11.91 11.28 2.26
N HIS A 344 12.79 10.75 3.12
CA HIS A 344 14.07 10.21 2.67
C HIS A 344 13.88 8.92 1.85
N ASP A 345 14.60 8.79 0.74
CA ASP A 345 14.48 7.64 -0.19
C ASP A 345 14.60 6.28 0.50
N GLY A 346 15.53 6.13 1.46
CA GLY A 346 15.70 4.90 2.22
C GLY A 346 14.51 4.57 3.14
N THR A 347 13.90 5.60 3.75
CA THR A 347 12.67 5.42 4.55
C THR A 347 11.50 5.05 3.63
N LEU A 348 11.41 5.71 2.48
CA LEU A 348 10.38 5.48 1.47
C LEU A 348 10.40 4.04 0.95
N SER A 349 11.55 3.58 0.45
CA SER A 349 11.68 2.23 -0.10
C SER A 349 11.41 1.13 0.94
N GLY A 350 11.82 1.35 2.19
CA GLY A 350 11.64 0.37 3.27
C GLY A 350 10.22 0.24 3.80
N ASN A 351 9.33 1.22 3.53
CA ASN A 351 8.00 1.30 4.12
C ASN A 351 6.86 1.48 3.11
N ALA A 352 7.17 1.52 1.80
CA ALA A 352 6.17 1.69 0.74
C ALA A 352 5.03 0.67 0.83
N ASP A 353 5.35 -0.59 1.11
CA ASP A 353 4.37 -1.67 1.19
C ASP A 353 3.43 -1.50 2.39
N SER A 354 3.98 -1.07 3.53
CA SER A 354 3.20 -0.80 4.75
C SER A 354 2.26 0.39 4.53
N LEU A 355 2.72 1.44 3.86
CA LEU A 355 1.88 2.58 3.50
C LEU A 355 0.79 2.19 2.51
N GLY A 356 1.14 1.49 1.44
CA GLY A 356 0.19 1.02 0.44
C GLY A 356 -0.92 0.17 1.06
N ARG A 357 -0.56 -0.76 1.95
CA ARG A 357 -1.52 -1.57 2.71
C ARG A 357 -2.35 -0.76 3.71
N ALA A 358 -1.76 0.24 4.38
CA ALA A 358 -2.49 1.13 5.28
C ALA A 358 -3.56 1.94 4.53
N ILE A 359 -3.21 2.47 3.34
CA ILE A 359 -4.16 3.16 2.46
C ILE A 359 -5.27 2.20 2.04
N TRP A 360 -4.91 1.02 1.51
CA TRP A 360 -5.87 0.01 1.05
C TRP A 360 -6.90 -0.39 2.10
N ASN A 361 -6.45 -0.60 3.34
CA ASN A 361 -7.33 -1.09 4.39
C ASN A 361 -8.38 -0.07 4.82
N ARG A 362 -8.05 1.23 4.76
CA ARG A 362 -8.95 2.32 5.16
C ARG A 362 -9.85 2.77 4.02
N ASP A 363 -9.24 3.16 2.92
CA ASP A 363 -9.93 3.70 1.76
C ASP A 363 -9.11 3.40 0.50
N PRO A 364 -9.44 2.30 -0.20
CA PRO A 364 -8.77 1.94 -1.45
C PRO A 364 -8.78 3.09 -2.47
N GLY A 365 -9.85 3.91 -2.50
CA GLY A 365 -10.02 4.98 -3.49
C GLY A 365 -8.88 6.01 -3.48
N ARG A 366 -8.19 6.18 -2.34
CA ARG A 366 -7.01 7.04 -2.22
C ARG A 366 -5.82 6.56 -3.05
N LEU A 367 -5.81 5.33 -3.58
CA LEU A 367 -4.76 4.87 -4.49
C LEU A 367 -4.90 5.42 -5.91
N ILE A 368 -6.10 5.81 -6.36
CA ILE A 368 -6.28 6.33 -7.74
C ILE A 368 -5.44 7.58 -7.98
N PRO A 369 -5.51 8.65 -7.15
CA PRO A 369 -4.67 9.83 -7.36
C PRO A 369 -3.17 9.52 -7.33
N LEU A 370 -2.76 8.49 -6.58
CA LEU A 370 -1.36 8.07 -6.49
C LEU A 370 -0.91 7.38 -7.79
N LEU A 371 -1.77 6.59 -8.42
CA LEU A 371 -1.51 5.92 -9.71
C LEU A 371 -1.41 6.93 -10.86
N ASP A 372 -2.19 8.01 -10.81
CA ASP A 372 -2.20 9.07 -11.83
C ASP A 372 -0.97 9.98 -11.74
N THR A 373 -0.36 10.09 -10.56
CA THR A 373 0.88 10.85 -10.36
C THR A 373 2.12 10.02 -10.67
N GLY A 374 3.19 10.62 -11.18
CA GLY A 374 4.47 9.92 -11.38
C GLY A 374 5.31 9.73 -10.10
N GLY A 375 6.40 8.98 -10.20
CA GLY A 375 7.43 8.89 -9.16
C GLY A 375 7.04 8.03 -7.94
N PRO A 376 7.45 8.42 -6.72
CA PRO A 376 7.20 7.65 -5.49
C PRO A 376 5.76 7.25 -5.23
N ARG A 377 4.81 8.13 -5.56
CA ARG A 377 3.38 7.91 -5.33
C ARG A 377 2.85 6.74 -6.15
N ARG A 378 3.17 6.70 -7.45
CA ARG A 378 2.86 5.57 -8.33
C ARG A 378 3.47 4.28 -7.83
N MET A 379 4.75 4.32 -7.48
CA MET A 379 5.47 3.15 -6.98
C MET A 379 4.77 2.55 -5.75
N ILE A 380 4.32 3.37 -4.79
CA ILE A 380 3.59 2.90 -3.61
C ILE A 380 2.28 2.20 -4.02
N ALA A 381 1.50 2.82 -4.91
CA ALA A 381 0.22 2.25 -5.33
C ALA A 381 0.37 0.96 -6.15
N GLU A 382 1.29 0.92 -7.11
CA GLU A 382 1.57 -0.28 -7.91
C GLU A 382 2.11 -1.43 -7.04
N ARG A 383 3.00 -1.12 -6.07
CA ARG A 383 3.47 -2.12 -5.10
C ARG A 383 2.36 -2.62 -4.19
N ALA A 384 1.46 -1.74 -3.75
CA ALA A 384 0.29 -2.15 -2.96
C ALA A 384 -0.54 -3.17 -3.75
N LEU A 385 -0.92 -2.85 -4.99
CA LEU A 385 -1.68 -3.76 -5.85
C LEU A 385 -0.92 -5.06 -6.15
N GLY A 386 0.40 -4.99 -6.33
CA GLY A 386 1.25 -6.14 -6.62
C GLY A 386 1.48 -7.08 -5.43
N LEU A 387 1.57 -6.56 -4.20
CA LEU A 387 2.04 -7.32 -3.03
C LEU A 387 0.97 -7.60 -1.99
N LEU A 388 -0.22 -6.98 -2.08
CA LEU A 388 -1.31 -7.29 -1.18
C LEU A 388 -1.66 -8.78 -1.21
N PRO A 389 -1.95 -9.39 -0.04
CA PRO A 389 -2.52 -10.73 0.03
C PRO A 389 -3.81 -10.82 -0.80
N MET A 390 -4.01 -11.93 -1.51
CA MET A 390 -5.11 -12.06 -2.47
C MET A 390 -6.49 -11.84 -1.83
N ASN A 391 -6.70 -12.36 -0.62
CA ASN A 391 -7.91 -12.15 0.15
C ASN A 391 -8.16 -10.66 0.46
N GLU A 392 -7.13 -9.91 0.88
CA GLU A 392 -7.24 -8.47 1.15
C GLU A 392 -7.51 -7.67 -0.13
N LEU A 393 -6.89 -8.05 -1.24
CA LEU A 393 -7.10 -7.44 -2.55
C LEU A 393 -8.55 -7.66 -3.03
N THR A 394 -9.06 -8.90 -2.97
CA THR A 394 -10.45 -9.17 -3.40
C THR A 394 -11.48 -8.48 -2.52
N GLU A 395 -11.26 -8.41 -1.20
CA GLU A 395 -12.20 -7.76 -0.28
C GLU A 395 -12.16 -6.22 -0.41
N GLY A 396 -10.99 -5.63 -0.70
CA GLY A 396 -10.89 -4.20 -1.00
C GLY A 396 -11.58 -3.82 -2.32
N LEU A 397 -11.47 -4.65 -3.36
CA LEU A 397 -12.14 -4.41 -4.64
C LEU A 397 -13.66 -4.45 -4.53
N ARG A 398 -14.22 -5.30 -3.65
CA ARG A 398 -15.66 -5.28 -3.36
C ARG A 398 -16.12 -3.96 -2.74
N ARG A 399 -15.27 -3.33 -1.92
CA ARG A 399 -15.54 -2.02 -1.31
C ARG A 399 -15.37 -0.88 -2.31
N PHE A 400 -14.49 -1.03 -3.29
CA PHE A 400 -14.21 -0.01 -4.28
C PHE A 400 -13.81 -0.60 -5.65
N LEU A 401 -14.82 -0.92 -6.45
CA LEU A 401 -14.67 -1.57 -7.76
C LEU A 401 -13.85 -0.76 -8.80
N PRO A 402 -13.82 0.60 -8.82
CA PRO A 402 -13.06 1.34 -9.83
C PRO A 402 -11.55 1.04 -9.89
N LEU A 403 -10.97 0.38 -8.88
CA LEU A 403 -9.57 -0.06 -8.91
C LEU A 403 -9.34 -1.38 -9.65
N ALA A 404 -10.41 -2.08 -10.05
CA ALA A 404 -10.32 -3.37 -10.72
C ALA A 404 -9.40 -3.40 -11.95
N PRO A 405 -9.45 -2.42 -12.90
CA PRO A 405 -8.59 -2.45 -14.08
C PRO A 405 -7.10 -2.40 -13.71
N TYR A 406 -6.76 -1.61 -12.68
CA TYR A 406 -5.40 -1.51 -12.16
C TYR A 406 -4.98 -2.81 -11.46
N ALA A 407 -5.86 -3.39 -10.63
CA ALA A 407 -5.59 -4.67 -9.98
C ALA A 407 -5.38 -5.80 -11.01
N LEU A 408 -6.20 -5.87 -12.05
CA LEU A 408 -6.06 -6.83 -13.16
C LEU A 408 -4.73 -6.66 -13.92
N ALA A 409 -4.30 -5.42 -14.14
CA ALA A 409 -3.04 -5.14 -14.82
C ALA A 409 -1.82 -5.64 -14.03
N HIS A 410 -1.87 -5.62 -12.69
CA HIS A 410 -0.76 -6.03 -11.82
C HIS A 410 -0.85 -7.49 -11.34
N ARG A 411 -2.06 -8.01 -11.13
CA ARG A 411 -2.34 -9.33 -10.54
C ARG A 411 -3.45 -10.03 -11.35
N PRO A 412 -3.21 -10.36 -12.62
CA PRO A 412 -4.24 -10.92 -13.49
C PRO A 412 -4.81 -12.24 -12.98
N GLU A 413 -4.06 -12.98 -12.15
CA GLU A 413 -4.52 -14.23 -11.53
C GLU A 413 -5.71 -14.06 -10.56
N ILE A 414 -6.06 -12.82 -10.18
CA ILE A 414 -7.24 -12.53 -9.34
C ILE A 414 -8.55 -13.02 -9.97
N VAL A 415 -8.60 -13.17 -11.30
CA VAL A 415 -9.75 -13.76 -12.00
C VAL A 415 -9.99 -15.22 -11.58
N GLY A 416 -9.01 -15.91 -11.00
CA GLY A 416 -9.16 -17.25 -10.43
C GLY A 416 -9.82 -17.28 -9.05
N GLU A 417 -10.09 -16.13 -8.44
CA GLU A 417 -10.71 -16.04 -7.12
C GLU A 417 -12.24 -15.94 -7.23
N PRO A 418 -13.02 -16.85 -6.61
CA PRO A 418 -14.49 -16.76 -6.65
C PRO A 418 -15.03 -15.44 -6.08
N VAL A 419 -14.33 -14.88 -5.08
CA VAL A 419 -14.67 -13.63 -4.38
C VAL A 419 -14.63 -12.42 -5.33
N PHE A 420 -13.79 -12.45 -6.36
CA PHE A 420 -13.70 -11.41 -7.40
C PHE A 420 -14.97 -11.37 -8.27
N TRP A 421 -15.57 -12.52 -8.52
CA TRP A 421 -16.77 -12.67 -9.37
C TRP A 421 -18.09 -12.53 -8.61
N SER A 422 -18.07 -12.65 -7.29
CA SER A 422 -19.26 -12.67 -6.43
C SER A 422 -19.79 -11.28 -6.06
N THR A 423 -19.35 -10.22 -6.73
CA THR A 423 -19.86 -8.86 -6.52
C THR A 423 -21.32 -8.81 -6.95
N ASP A 424 -22.15 -8.05 -6.22
CA ASP A 424 -23.59 -7.97 -6.48
C ASP A 424 -23.86 -7.68 -7.95
N ALA A 425 -24.67 -8.51 -8.61
CA ALA A 425 -24.85 -8.48 -10.07
C ALA A 425 -25.39 -7.11 -10.55
N ALA A 426 -26.03 -6.34 -9.67
CA ALA A 426 -26.49 -4.98 -9.92
C ALA A 426 -25.36 -3.93 -10.02
N ILE A 427 -24.14 -4.23 -9.54
CA ILE A 427 -22.97 -3.33 -9.52
C ILE A 427 -21.93 -3.77 -10.59
N PHE A 428 -22.05 -4.99 -11.11
CA PHE A 428 -21.12 -5.51 -12.12
C PHE A 428 -21.38 -4.84 -13.48
N ASP A 429 -20.73 -3.70 -13.73
CA ASP A 429 -20.77 -3.00 -15.02
C ASP A 429 -20.18 -3.88 -16.14
N ASP A 430 -20.76 -3.79 -17.34
CA ASP A 430 -20.29 -4.47 -18.56
C ASP A 430 -18.82 -4.13 -18.84
N ALA A 431 -18.40 -2.89 -18.54
CA ALA A 431 -17.01 -2.45 -18.72
C ALA A 431 -16.00 -3.25 -17.87
N PHE A 432 -16.35 -3.60 -16.63
CA PHE A 432 -15.46 -4.39 -15.77
C PHE A 432 -15.39 -5.85 -16.23
N ALA A 433 -16.53 -6.42 -16.63
CA ALA A 433 -16.55 -7.74 -17.24
C ALA A 433 -15.67 -7.76 -18.51
N ASP A 434 -15.72 -6.71 -19.32
CA ASP A 434 -14.89 -6.57 -20.52
C ASP A 434 -13.39 -6.61 -20.21
N ASP A 435 -12.93 -5.88 -19.18
CA ASP A 435 -11.53 -5.90 -18.77
C ASP A 435 -11.09 -7.28 -18.26
N ALA A 436 -11.92 -7.94 -17.45
CA ALA A 436 -11.62 -9.26 -16.92
C ALA A 436 -11.57 -10.33 -18.04
N PHE A 437 -12.56 -10.35 -18.93
CA PHE A 437 -12.60 -11.26 -20.08
C PHE A 437 -11.46 -11.01 -21.06
N THR A 438 -11.10 -9.74 -21.30
CA THR A 438 -9.94 -9.38 -22.12
C THR A 438 -8.64 -9.89 -21.48
N THR A 439 -8.50 -9.75 -20.16
CA THR A 439 -7.34 -10.24 -19.41
C THR A 439 -7.20 -11.76 -19.50
N ILE A 440 -8.31 -12.48 -19.34
CA ILE A 440 -8.37 -13.95 -19.46
C ILE A 440 -8.04 -14.40 -20.90
N SER A 441 -8.63 -13.75 -21.90
CA SER A 441 -8.41 -14.07 -23.32
C SER A 441 -6.94 -13.90 -23.73
N ARG A 442 -6.23 -12.91 -23.16
CA ARG A 442 -4.80 -12.69 -23.39
C ARG A 442 -3.90 -13.68 -22.65
N SER A 443 -4.43 -14.41 -21.67
CA SER A 443 -3.66 -15.28 -20.77
C SER A 443 -4.28 -16.68 -20.67
N PRO A 444 -4.02 -17.60 -21.63
CA PRO A 444 -4.66 -18.91 -21.69
C PRO A 444 -4.58 -19.73 -20.40
N GLN A 445 -3.49 -19.61 -19.64
CA GLN A 445 -3.30 -20.28 -18.34
C GLN A 445 -4.30 -19.85 -17.26
N LEU A 446 -4.97 -18.70 -17.43
CA LEU A 446 -5.97 -18.18 -16.49
C LEU A 446 -7.40 -18.60 -16.82
N GLN A 447 -7.66 -19.14 -18.02
CA GLN A 447 -9.01 -19.49 -18.47
C GLN A 447 -9.68 -20.51 -17.56
N LEU A 448 -9.01 -21.63 -17.29
CA LEU A 448 -9.57 -22.71 -16.47
C LEU A 448 -9.77 -22.29 -14.99
N PRO A 449 -8.80 -21.64 -14.32
CA PRO A 449 -9.04 -21.03 -13.00
C PRO A 449 -10.18 -20.02 -12.99
N ALA A 450 -10.28 -19.15 -13.99
CA ALA A 450 -11.34 -18.14 -14.07
C ALA A 450 -12.72 -18.76 -14.22
N LEU A 451 -12.86 -19.77 -15.09
CA LEU A 451 -14.10 -20.50 -15.28
C LEU A 451 -14.52 -21.23 -14.00
N ALA A 452 -13.57 -21.90 -13.33
CA ALA A 452 -13.81 -22.51 -12.03
C ALA A 452 -14.28 -21.47 -10.99
N ALA A 453 -13.67 -20.28 -10.99
CA ALA A 453 -14.05 -19.19 -10.10
C ALA A 453 -15.46 -18.65 -10.39
N MET A 454 -15.81 -18.42 -11.67
CA MET A 454 -17.16 -18.00 -12.09
C MET A 454 -18.23 -19.03 -11.68
N LEU A 455 -17.95 -20.32 -11.89
CA LEU A 455 -18.82 -21.43 -11.48
C LEU A 455 -19.03 -21.43 -9.96
N ARG A 456 -17.96 -21.29 -9.17
CA ARG A 456 -18.04 -21.21 -7.70
C ARG A 456 -18.75 -19.95 -7.21
N ALA A 457 -18.62 -18.84 -7.93
CA ALA A 457 -19.29 -17.57 -7.65
C ALA A 457 -20.76 -17.53 -8.13
N ARG A 458 -21.24 -18.59 -8.80
CA ARG A 458 -22.60 -18.69 -9.38
C ARG A 458 -22.91 -17.60 -10.40
N ARG A 459 -21.93 -17.25 -11.25
CA ARG A 459 -22.09 -16.30 -12.35
C ARG A 459 -22.56 -16.98 -13.63
N ASP A 460 -23.70 -17.66 -13.54
CA ASP A 460 -24.28 -18.43 -14.66
C ASP A 460 -24.69 -17.52 -15.83
N ASP A 461 -24.89 -16.22 -15.57
CA ASP A 461 -25.10 -15.17 -16.56
C ASP A 461 -23.95 -15.07 -17.58
N PHE A 462 -22.73 -15.46 -17.20
CA PHE A 462 -21.58 -15.46 -18.11
C PHE A 462 -21.45 -16.69 -19.00
N SER A 463 -22.31 -17.70 -18.87
CA SER A 463 -22.15 -18.97 -19.59
C SER A 463 -22.02 -18.82 -21.11
N MET A 464 -22.90 -18.00 -21.72
CA MET A 464 -22.91 -17.74 -23.15
C MET A 464 -21.68 -16.95 -23.60
N ARG A 465 -21.31 -15.92 -22.83
CA ARG A 465 -20.16 -15.07 -23.13
C ARG A 465 -18.86 -15.88 -23.04
N ALA A 466 -18.67 -16.62 -21.95
CA ALA A 466 -17.53 -17.48 -21.73
C ALA A 466 -17.40 -18.57 -22.78
N THR A 467 -18.51 -19.18 -23.21
CA THR A 467 -18.49 -20.16 -24.30
C THR A 467 -18.04 -19.52 -25.61
N ARG A 468 -18.54 -18.32 -25.94
CA ARG A 468 -18.17 -17.59 -27.15
C ARG A 468 -16.69 -17.19 -27.17
N GLU A 469 -16.14 -16.76 -26.03
CA GLU A 469 -14.78 -16.21 -25.96
C GLU A 469 -13.70 -17.25 -25.67
N PHE A 470 -14.00 -18.26 -24.85
CA PHE A 470 -13.02 -19.28 -24.42
C PHE A 470 -13.23 -20.65 -25.07
N GLY A 471 -14.39 -20.87 -25.70
CA GLY A 471 -14.74 -22.11 -26.39
C GLY A 471 -15.29 -23.20 -25.47
N ALA A 472 -16.17 -24.05 -26.03
CA ALA A 472 -16.88 -25.09 -25.29
C ALA A 472 -15.97 -26.11 -24.58
N ASN A 473 -14.82 -26.45 -25.18
CA ASN A 473 -13.85 -27.37 -24.57
C ASN A 473 -13.39 -26.91 -23.18
N GLN A 474 -13.09 -25.61 -23.02
CA GLN A 474 -12.64 -25.08 -21.73
C GLN A 474 -13.76 -25.08 -20.70
N ILE A 475 -14.99 -24.76 -21.13
CA ILE A 475 -16.19 -24.82 -20.26
C ILE A 475 -16.38 -26.24 -19.72
N LEU A 476 -16.33 -27.25 -20.60
CA LEU A 476 -16.56 -28.64 -20.22
C LEU A 476 -15.46 -29.16 -19.28
N LEU A 477 -14.20 -28.78 -19.49
CA LEU A 477 -13.10 -29.10 -18.58
C LEU A 477 -13.28 -28.44 -17.21
N ALA A 478 -13.69 -27.17 -17.15
CA ALA A 478 -13.96 -26.46 -15.90
C ALA A 478 -15.10 -27.14 -15.12
N VAL A 479 -16.22 -27.43 -15.79
CA VAL A 479 -17.35 -28.13 -15.17
C VAL A 479 -16.95 -29.53 -14.69
N ALA A 480 -16.14 -30.26 -15.46
CA ALA A 480 -15.64 -31.57 -15.06
C ALA A 480 -14.81 -31.51 -13.76
N GLN A 481 -13.90 -30.53 -13.64
CA GLN A 481 -13.09 -30.32 -12.44
C GLN A 481 -13.94 -29.95 -11.23
N GLU A 482 -14.91 -29.06 -11.43
CA GLU A 482 -15.81 -28.62 -10.36
C GLU A 482 -16.72 -29.73 -9.83
N ILE A 483 -17.12 -30.67 -10.69
CA ILE A 483 -17.87 -31.86 -10.27
C ILE A 483 -17.02 -32.84 -9.45
N PHE A 484 -15.72 -32.96 -9.75
CA PHE A 484 -14.80 -33.80 -8.97
C PHE A 484 -14.45 -33.19 -7.60
N GLY A 485 -14.60 -31.87 -7.43
CA GLY A 485 -14.39 -31.19 -6.15
C GLY A 485 -15.50 -31.50 -5.15
N ASP A 486 -15.17 -32.27 -4.12
CA ASP A 486 -16.02 -33.04 -3.18
C ASP A 486 -16.95 -32.22 -2.24
N GLY A 487 -17.60 -31.15 -2.69
CA GLY A 487 -18.40 -30.28 -1.82
C GLY A 487 -19.62 -29.65 -2.49
N GLU A 488 -20.79 -30.11 -2.06
CA GLU A 488 -22.15 -29.63 -2.38
C GLU A 488 -22.74 -29.97 -3.76
N SER A 489 -24.05 -30.22 -3.78
CA SER A 489 -24.85 -30.33 -4.99
C SER A 489 -25.00 -28.94 -5.61
N ARG A 490 -24.34 -28.72 -6.75
CA ARG A 490 -24.29 -27.42 -7.41
C ARG A 490 -25.40 -27.31 -8.44
N ARG A 491 -26.20 -26.25 -8.30
CA ARG A 491 -27.23 -25.84 -9.27
C ARG A 491 -26.62 -24.90 -10.29
N GLY A 492 -27.13 -24.87 -11.52
CA GLY A 492 -26.71 -23.92 -12.56
C GLY A 492 -25.71 -24.48 -13.57
N LEU A 493 -25.10 -25.65 -13.29
CA LEU A 493 -24.23 -26.34 -14.23
C LEU A 493 -24.93 -26.63 -15.57
N GLU A 494 -26.24 -26.86 -15.54
CA GLU A 494 -27.07 -27.07 -16.73
C GLU A 494 -26.97 -25.90 -17.71
N GLN A 495 -26.92 -24.66 -17.22
CA GLN A 495 -26.82 -23.47 -18.07
C GLN A 495 -25.46 -23.36 -18.78
N TRP A 496 -24.38 -23.81 -18.12
CA TRP A 496 -23.05 -23.87 -18.71
C TRP A 496 -22.93 -24.99 -19.75
N ILE A 497 -23.52 -26.15 -19.48
CA ILE A 497 -23.58 -27.23 -20.47
C ILE A 497 -24.46 -26.82 -21.67
N GLY A 498 -25.62 -26.21 -21.41
CA GLY A 498 -26.51 -25.67 -22.44
C GLY A 498 -25.84 -24.62 -23.33
N ALA A 499 -24.96 -23.79 -22.78
CA ALA A 499 -24.14 -22.88 -23.58
C ALA A 499 -23.09 -23.64 -24.41
N ALA A 500 -22.36 -24.58 -23.79
CA ALA A 500 -21.30 -25.36 -24.41
C ALA A 500 -21.79 -26.25 -25.57
N VAL A 501 -23.06 -26.71 -25.54
CA VAL A 501 -23.61 -27.58 -26.59
C VAL A 501 -23.84 -26.91 -27.94
N SER A 502 -23.63 -25.59 -28.02
CA SER A 502 -23.55 -24.87 -29.29
C SER A 502 -22.38 -25.33 -30.18
N ASP A 503 -21.34 -25.96 -29.62
CA ASP A 503 -20.19 -26.52 -30.33
C ASP A 503 -20.15 -28.06 -30.23
N LEU A 504 -21.00 -28.71 -31.03
CA LEU A 504 -21.08 -30.18 -31.08
C LEU A 504 -19.75 -30.88 -31.45
N PRO A 505 -18.94 -30.36 -32.39
CA PRO A 505 -17.61 -30.92 -32.66
C PRO A 505 -16.69 -30.95 -31.44
N ALA A 506 -16.65 -29.88 -30.64
CA ALA A 506 -15.88 -29.85 -29.39
C ALA A 506 -16.33 -30.94 -28.40
N ILE A 507 -17.64 -31.12 -28.22
CA ILE A 507 -18.17 -32.19 -27.37
C ILE A 507 -17.76 -33.56 -27.91
N ALA A 508 -17.88 -33.79 -29.22
CA ALA A 508 -17.49 -35.07 -29.82
C ALA A 508 -16.00 -35.37 -29.60
N GLN A 509 -15.14 -34.36 -29.71
CA GLN A 509 -13.70 -34.48 -29.43
C GLN A 509 -13.44 -34.83 -27.96
N LEU A 510 -14.10 -34.15 -27.01
CA LEU A 510 -13.96 -34.43 -25.58
C LEU A 510 -14.38 -35.85 -25.24
N LEU A 511 -15.58 -36.26 -25.67
CA LEU A 511 -16.12 -37.59 -25.40
C LEU A 511 -15.29 -38.69 -26.09
N GLY A 512 -14.70 -38.39 -27.25
CA GLY A 512 -13.81 -39.29 -27.99
C GLY A 512 -12.36 -39.34 -27.49
N GLY A 513 -11.92 -38.38 -26.66
CA GLY A 513 -10.52 -38.20 -26.26
C GLY A 513 -9.94 -39.26 -25.30
N GLY A 514 -10.77 -40.19 -24.80
CA GLY A 514 -10.31 -41.32 -24.00
C GLY A 514 -9.92 -41.00 -22.55
N THR A 515 -9.95 -39.73 -22.14
CA THR A 515 -9.66 -39.30 -20.77
C THR A 515 -10.80 -39.65 -19.82
N ALA A 516 -10.49 -39.98 -18.56
CA ALA A 516 -11.52 -40.17 -17.54
C ALA A 516 -12.17 -38.83 -17.16
N PHE A 517 -13.50 -38.81 -17.04
CA PHE A 517 -14.26 -37.62 -16.62
C PHE A 517 -15.52 -38.04 -15.82
N PRO A 518 -16.21 -37.10 -15.14
CA PRO A 518 -17.31 -37.45 -14.26
C PRO A 518 -18.50 -38.03 -15.01
N ARG A 519 -19.07 -39.13 -14.50
CA ARG A 519 -20.28 -39.74 -15.05
C ARG A 519 -21.50 -38.82 -14.98
N SER A 520 -21.58 -37.95 -13.98
CA SER A 520 -22.61 -36.91 -13.89
C SER A 520 -22.51 -35.88 -15.02
N LEU A 521 -21.30 -35.51 -15.47
CA LEU A 521 -21.14 -34.65 -16.65
C LEU A 521 -21.71 -35.32 -17.90
N LEU A 522 -21.50 -36.62 -18.07
CA LEU A 522 -22.08 -37.38 -19.19
C LEU A 522 -23.61 -37.36 -19.17
N VAL A 523 -24.21 -37.44 -17.97
CA VAL A 523 -25.66 -37.32 -17.77
C VAL A 523 -26.15 -35.92 -18.14
N LEU A 524 -25.44 -34.86 -17.71
CA LEU A 524 -25.78 -33.47 -18.04
C LEU A 524 -25.74 -33.24 -19.55
N ILE A 525 -24.68 -33.68 -20.23
CA ILE A 525 -24.59 -33.58 -21.70
C ILE A 525 -25.75 -34.35 -22.36
N ALA A 526 -26.05 -35.56 -21.90
CA ALA A 526 -27.16 -36.37 -22.43
C ALA A 526 -28.55 -35.75 -22.19
N HIS A 527 -28.69 -34.81 -21.25
CA HIS A 527 -29.92 -34.05 -21.06
C HIS A 527 -30.09 -32.90 -22.07
N GLU A 528 -28.99 -32.34 -22.57
CA GLU A 528 -28.98 -31.16 -23.44
C GLU A 528 -28.95 -31.49 -24.94
N ILE A 529 -28.40 -32.64 -25.33
CA ILE A 529 -28.30 -33.04 -26.75
C ILE A 529 -29.06 -34.32 -27.06
N ALA A 530 -29.51 -34.45 -28.32
CA ALA A 530 -30.17 -35.66 -28.79
C ALA A 530 -29.17 -36.82 -29.00
N PRO A 531 -29.59 -38.10 -28.88
CA PRO A 531 -28.71 -39.26 -29.04
C PRO A 531 -27.88 -39.24 -30.33
N ASP A 532 -28.43 -38.76 -31.44
CA ASP A 532 -27.74 -38.72 -32.73
C ASP A 532 -27.09 -37.38 -33.07
N ALA A 533 -27.02 -36.43 -32.13
CA ALA A 533 -26.50 -35.08 -32.36
C ALA A 533 -24.99 -35.05 -32.66
N LEU A 534 -24.21 -35.93 -32.03
CA LEU A 534 -22.75 -35.95 -32.20
C LEU A 534 -22.34 -36.72 -33.45
N PRO A 535 -21.43 -36.17 -34.28
CA PRO A 535 -20.80 -36.91 -35.35
C PRO A 535 -19.89 -38.00 -34.76
N SER A 536 -19.78 -39.13 -35.44
CA SER A 536 -18.79 -40.15 -35.10
C SER A 536 -17.47 -39.81 -35.77
N ALA A 537 -16.42 -39.59 -34.97
CA ALA A 537 -15.06 -39.36 -35.42
C ALA A 537 -14.22 -40.64 -35.28
N ASP A 538 -13.26 -40.85 -36.18
CA ASP A 538 -12.15 -41.82 -36.04
C ASP A 538 -12.53 -43.28 -35.73
N GLY A 539 -13.61 -43.78 -36.34
CA GLY A 539 -13.95 -45.21 -36.33
C GLY A 539 -14.54 -45.75 -35.03
N ALA A 540 -14.83 -44.90 -34.03
CA ALA A 540 -15.47 -45.29 -32.78
C ALA A 540 -16.59 -44.31 -32.36
N ASP A 541 -17.59 -44.80 -31.62
CA ASP A 541 -18.67 -43.96 -31.10
C ASP A 541 -18.18 -43.13 -29.89
N PRO A 542 -18.23 -41.78 -29.93
CA PRO A 542 -17.75 -40.94 -28.83
C PRO A 542 -18.47 -41.26 -27.51
N TRP A 543 -19.76 -41.63 -27.57
CA TRP A 543 -20.52 -42.03 -26.38
C TRP A 543 -20.02 -43.35 -25.78
N LEU A 544 -19.53 -44.27 -26.60
CA LEU A 544 -18.97 -45.54 -26.13
C LEU A 544 -17.62 -45.33 -25.44
N ILE A 545 -16.76 -44.48 -26.00
CA ILE A 545 -15.47 -44.12 -25.38
C ILE A 545 -15.74 -43.43 -24.04
N ALA A 546 -16.60 -42.42 -24.06
CA ALA A 546 -17.03 -41.67 -22.89
C ALA A 546 -17.55 -42.54 -21.74
N VAL A 547 -18.56 -43.40 -21.99
CA VAL A 547 -19.18 -44.19 -20.92
C VAL A 547 -18.21 -45.20 -20.30
N ARG A 548 -17.24 -45.70 -21.07
CA ARG A 548 -16.20 -46.62 -20.58
C ARG A 548 -15.19 -45.93 -19.67
N ASN A 549 -14.87 -44.66 -19.94
CA ASN A 549 -13.92 -43.88 -19.15
C ASN A 549 -14.59 -43.03 -18.06
N ALA A 550 -15.93 -42.95 -18.05
CA ALA A 550 -16.68 -42.20 -17.05
C ALA A 550 -16.55 -42.81 -15.64
N ILE A 551 -16.27 -41.97 -14.65
CA ILE A 551 -16.06 -42.36 -13.24
C ILE A 551 -16.97 -41.60 -12.28
N GLY A 552 -17.05 -42.03 -11.02
CA GLY A 552 -17.84 -41.37 -9.99
C GLY A 552 -19.32 -41.80 -9.91
N PRO A 553 -19.98 -41.60 -8.76
CA PRO A 553 -21.35 -42.04 -8.54
C PRO A 553 -22.36 -41.13 -9.27
N VAL A 554 -23.50 -41.71 -9.64
CA VAL A 554 -24.71 -40.99 -10.07
C VAL A 554 -25.92 -41.67 -9.45
N SER A 555 -27.04 -40.95 -9.32
CA SER A 555 -28.29 -41.56 -8.82
C SER A 555 -28.75 -42.71 -9.73
N LYS A 556 -29.52 -43.66 -9.18
CA LYS A 556 -30.08 -44.78 -9.95
C LYS A 556 -30.88 -44.28 -11.16
N ASP A 557 -31.67 -43.23 -10.98
CA ASP A 557 -32.50 -42.64 -12.05
C ASP A 557 -31.64 -42.01 -13.14
N SER A 558 -30.57 -41.30 -12.77
CA SER A 558 -29.61 -40.72 -13.72
C SER A 558 -28.89 -41.80 -14.53
N LEU A 559 -28.52 -42.91 -13.88
CA LEU A 559 -27.91 -44.06 -14.55
C LEU A 559 -28.89 -44.74 -15.52
N LEU A 560 -30.15 -44.90 -15.11
CA LEU A 560 -31.19 -45.45 -15.97
C LEU A 560 -31.50 -44.54 -17.16
N PHE A 561 -31.54 -43.23 -16.95
CA PHE A 561 -31.66 -42.25 -18.03
C PHE A 561 -30.49 -42.36 -19.01
N LEU A 562 -29.25 -42.34 -18.52
CA LEU A 562 -28.06 -42.48 -19.36
C LEU A 562 -28.07 -43.80 -20.14
N ASN A 563 -28.43 -44.92 -19.50
CA ASN A 563 -28.51 -46.21 -20.17
C ASN A 563 -29.60 -46.23 -21.25
N ALA A 564 -30.75 -45.59 -21.03
CA ALA A 564 -31.82 -45.50 -22.02
C ALA A 564 -31.41 -44.60 -23.20
N TYR A 565 -30.72 -43.50 -22.90
CA TYR A 565 -30.11 -42.60 -23.89
C TYR A 565 -29.11 -43.35 -24.78
N LEU A 566 -28.17 -44.09 -24.18
CA LEU A 566 -27.17 -44.87 -24.89
C LEU A 566 -27.79 -46.04 -25.69
N LEU A 567 -28.87 -46.65 -25.20
CA LEU A 567 -29.62 -47.64 -25.98
C LEU A 567 -30.33 -46.99 -27.18
N SER A 568 -30.90 -45.80 -27.00
CA SER A 568 -31.49 -45.00 -28.08
C SER A 568 -30.45 -44.63 -29.14
N ARG A 569 -29.24 -44.21 -28.71
CA ARG A 569 -28.06 -44.00 -29.57
C ARG A 569 -27.73 -45.25 -30.38
N ALA A 570 -27.68 -46.42 -29.74
CA ALA A 570 -27.36 -47.68 -30.40
C ALA A 570 -28.38 -48.08 -31.48
N LEU A 571 -29.66 -47.79 -31.24
CA LEU A 571 -30.73 -47.99 -32.22
C LEU A 571 -30.70 -46.94 -33.36
N GLY A 572 -30.08 -45.78 -33.12
CA GLY A 572 -29.90 -44.69 -34.07
C GLY A 572 -28.99 -45.04 -35.26
N SER A 573 -29.12 -44.33 -36.37
CA SER A 573 -28.35 -44.57 -37.60
C SER A 573 -26.93 -44.04 -37.54
N ARG A 574 -26.64 -43.16 -36.58
CA ARG A 574 -25.37 -42.45 -36.45
C ARG A 574 -24.37 -43.18 -35.54
N SER A 575 -24.73 -44.29 -34.89
CA SER A 575 -23.81 -45.05 -34.03
C SER A 575 -22.89 -45.97 -34.82
N LEU A 576 -21.59 -45.92 -34.54
CA LEU A 576 -20.57 -46.80 -35.13
C LEU A 576 -20.36 -48.10 -34.35
N ASN A 577 -20.71 -48.13 -33.06
CA ASN A 577 -20.57 -49.30 -32.18
C ASN A 577 -21.90 -49.67 -31.51
N PRO A 578 -22.97 -49.92 -32.29
CA PRO A 578 -24.29 -50.18 -31.74
C PRO A 578 -24.35 -51.48 -30.94
N ALA A 579 -23.55 -52.49 -31.28
CA ALA A 579 -23.55 -53.78 -30.58
C ALA A 579 -23.02 -53.63 -29.14
N GLU A 580 -21.91 -52.92 -28.98
CA GLU A 580 -21.24 -52.67 -27.70
C GLU A 580 -22.09 -51.78 -26.79
N LEU A 581 -22.72 -50.74 -27.35
CA LEU A 581 -23.65 -49.89 -26.59
C LEU A 581 -24.87 -50.67 -26.10
N VAL A 582 -25.43 -51.56 -26.92
CA VAL A 582 -26.51 -52.46 -26.49
C VAL A 582 -26.02 -53.39 -25.38
N GLN A 583 -24.83 -53.98 -25.53
CA GLN A 583 -24.27 -54.88 -24.52
C GLN A 583 -24.12 -54.20 -23.15
N LEU A 584 -23.76 -52.91 -23.13
CA LEU A 584 -23.61 -52.12 -21.91
C LEU A 584 -24.95 -51.80 -21.23
N THR A 585 -26.02 -51.63 -22.00
CA THR A 585 -27.26 -50.98 -21.53
C THR A 585 -28.47 -51.90 -21.42
N PHE A 586 -28.57 -52.92 -22.29
CA PHE A 586 -29.78 -53.71 -22.49
C PHE A 586 -30.30 -54.38 -21.22
N ASP A 587 -29.45 -55.11 -20.49
CA ASP A 587 -29.86 -55.82 -19.28
C ASP A 587 -30.37 -54.86 -18.20
N SER A 588 -29.75 -53.70 -18.07
CA SER A 588 -30.16 -52.68 -17.09
C SER A 588 -31.54 -52.13 -17.43
N ILE A 589 -31.75 -51.76 -18.70
CA ILE A 589 -33.02 -51.17 -19.15
C ILE A 589 -34.13 -52.21 -19.16
N HIS A 590 -33.88 -53.42 -19.67
CA HIS A 590 -34.88 -54.49 -19.69
C HIS A 590 -35.35 -54.84 -18.28
N ARG A 591 -34.43 -54.97 -17.32
CA ARG A 591 -34.76 -55.23 -15.91
C ARG A 591 -35.57 -54.08 -15.29
N ALA A 592 -35.19 -52.83 -15.56
CA ALA A 592 -35.91 -51.68 -15.04
C ALA A 592 -37.34 -51.60 -15.59
N VAL A 593 -37.53 -51.88 -16.89
CA VAL A 593 -38.85 -51.91 -17.52
C VAL A 593 -39.69 -53.07 -17.00
N ALA A 594 -39.11 -54.27 -16.87
CA ALA A 594 -39.82 -55.44 -16.34
C ALA A 594 -40.30 -55.23 -14.89
N GLY A 595 -39.55 -54.45 -14.10
CA GLY A 595 -39.91 -54.09 -12.73
C GLY A 595 -40.72 -52.80 -12.59
N SER A 596 -41.10 -52.13 -13.69
CA SER A 596 -41.76 -50.80 -13.67
C SER A 596 -40.96 -49.72 -12.91
N PHE A 597 -39.63 -49.79 -12.96
CA PHE A 597 -38.70 -48.85 -12.32
C PHE A 597 -38.02 -47.88 -13.29
N LEU A 598 -38.34 -47.93 -14.59
CA LEU A 598 -37.73 -47.01 -15.57
C LEU A 598 -38.37 -45.61 -15.46
N PRO A 599 -37.59 -44.54 -15.20
CA PRO A 599 -38.12 -43.18 -15.16
C PRO A 599 -38.76 -42.76 -16.48
N GLU A 600 -39.82 -41.95 -16.42
CA GLU A 600 -40.60 -41.59 -17.62
C GLU A 600 -39.75 -40.81 -18.65
N ARG A 601 -38.88 -39.90 -18.19
CA ARG A 601 -37.92 -39.20 -19.08
C ARG A 601 -36.97 -40.17 -19.80
N ALA A 602 -36.55 -41.25 -19.14
CA ALA A 602 -35.71 -42.28 -19.73
C ALA A 602 -36.49 -43.09 -20.79
N TRP A 603 -37.78 -43.36 -20.54
CA TRP A 603 -38.67 -44.01 -21.50
C TRP A 603 -38.85 -43.15 -22.77
N HIS A 604 -39.16 -41.86 -22.63
CA HIS A 604 -39.39 -40.96 -23.77
C HIS A 604 -38.20 -40.87 -24.73
N VAL A 605 -36.96 -40.86 -24.22
CA VAL A 605 -35.75 -40.83 -25.07
C VAL A 605 -35.62 -42.09 -25.93
N LEU A 606 -36.11 -43.24 -25.43
CA LEU A 606 -36.02 -44.53 -26.10
C LEU A 606 -37.21 -44.80 -27.03
N GLU A 607 -38.41 -44.42 -26.61
CA GLU A 607 -39.69 -44.82 -27.21
C GLU A 607 -39.76 -44.56 -28.71
N HIS A 608 -39.28 -43.41 -29.17
CA HIS A 608 -39.29 -43.03 -30.59
C HIS A 608 -38.43 -43.93 -31.49
N ARG A 609 -37.52 -44.72 -30.91
CA ARG A 609 -36.67 -45.69 -31.64
C ARG A 609 -37.22 -47.11 -31.59
N LEU A 610 -38.25 -47.36 -30.80
CA LEU A 610 -38.83 -48.68 -30.64
C LEU A 610 -39.90 -48.93 -31.70
N PRO A 611 -40.06 -50.18 -32.17
CA PRO A 611 -41.14 -50.53 -33.08
C PRO A 611 -42.49 -50.31 -32.42
N SER A 612 -43.45 -49.82 -33.20
CA SER A 612 -44.86 -49.80 -32.84
C SER A 612 -45.51 -51.14 -33.18
N PHE A 613 -46.41 -51.59 -32.32
CA PHE A 613 -47.27 -52.73 -32.56
C PHE A 613 -48.74 -52.30 -32.59
N TRP A 614 -49.63 -53.26 -32.85
CA TRP A 614 -51.05 -53.06 -32.63
C TRP A 614 -51.32 -52.58 -31.20
N PHE A 615 -52.29 -51.68 -31.02
CA PHE A 615 -52.52 -50.95 -29.76
C PHE A 615 -52.62 -51.85 -28.51
N TRP A 616 -53.09 -53.10 -28.64
CA TRP A 616 -53.20 -54.06 -27.53
C TRP A 616 -51.89 -54.76 -27.13
N LEU A 617 -50.81 -54.61 -27.91
CA LEU A 617 -49.45 -55.11 -27.61
C LEU A 617 -48.44 -53.98 -27.42
N ASP A 618 -48.77 -52.75 -27.81
CA ASP A 618 -47.87 -51.60 -27.75
C ASP A 618 -47.57 -51.14 -26.31
N TRP A 619 -48.41 -51.54 -25.35
CA TRP A 619 -48.17 -51.34 -23.91
C TRP A 619 -47.01 -52.19 -23.36
N ASP A 620 -46.64 -53.31 -24.02
CA ASP A 620 -45.55 -54.16 -23.56
C ASP A 620 -44.19 -53.54 -23.94
N ARG A 621 -43.74 -52.63 -23.07
CA ARG A 621 -42.44 -51.96 -23.15
C ARG A 621 -41.27 -52.97 -23.27
N CYS A 622 -41.36 -54.11 -22.58
CA CYS A 622 -40.35 -55.18 -22.64
C CYS A 622 -40.28 -55.84 -24.02
N LEU A 623 -41.42 -56.14 -24.63
CA LEU A 623 -41.50 -56.68 -25.99
C LEU A 623 -40.89 -55.71 -27.00
N ARG A 624 -41.28 -54.43 -26.93
CA ARG A 624 -40.79 -53.38 -27.82
C ARG A 624 -39.25 -53.28 -27.80
N ILE A 625 -38.65 -53.28 -26.62
CA ILE A 625 -37.18 -53.24 -26.47
C ILE A 625 -36.52 -54.51 -27.03
N ARG A 626 -37.03 -55.70 -26.67
CA ARG A 626 -36.47 -56.98 -27.18
C ARG A 626 -36.51 -57.04 -28.71
N THR A 627 -37.63 -56.67 -29.32
CA THR A 627 -37.79 -56.68 -30.78
C THR A 627 -36.88 -55.64 -31.44
N ALA A 628 -36.76 -54.43 -30.88
CA ALA A 628 -35.86 -53.40 -31.42
C ALA A 628 -34.41 -53.89 -31.46
N VAL A 629 -33.93 -54.48 -30.36
CA VAL A 629 -32.57 -55.01 -30.24
C VAL A 629 -32.32 -56.18 -31.20
N VAL A 630 -33.25 -57.15 -31.29
CA VAL A 630 -33.13 -58.26 -32.24
C VAL A 630 -33.10 -57.75 -33.68
N ARG A 631 -34.00 -56.82 -34.05
CA ARG A 631 -34.02 -56.22 -35.38
C ARG A 631 -32.72 -55.48 -35.68
N LEU A 632 -32.15 -54.76 -34.71
CA LEU A 632 -30.87 -54.07 -34.87
C LEU A 632 -29.75 -55.05 -35.22
N PHE A 633 -29.56 -56.12 -34.44
CA PHE A 633 -28.52 -57.13 -34.68
C PHE A 633 -28.69 -57.84 -36.03
N VAL A 634 -29.91 -58.22 -36.38
CA VAL A 634 -30.21 -58.95 -37.61
C VAL A 634 -30.11 -58.05 -38.84
N ASN A 635 -30.68 -56.84 -38.79
CA ASN A 635 -30.79 -55.96 -39.95
C ASN A 635 -29.48 -55.22 -40.28
N ARG A 636 -28.67 -54.90 -39.27
CA ARG A 636 -27.34 -54.29 -39.48
C ARG A 636 -26.20 -55.30 -39.51
N ASP A 637 -26.51 -56.59 -39.39
CA ASP A 637 -25.53 -57.67 -39.39
C ASP A 637 -24.40 -57.45 -38.36
N LEU A 638 -24.78 -57.17 -37.11
CA LEU A 638 -23.84 -56.86 -36.04
C LEU A 638 -23.08 -58.11 -35.55
N ALA A 639 -21.98 -57.91 -34.83
CA ALA A 639 -21.09 -58.99 -34.37
C ALA A 639 -21.83 -60.09 -33.56
N PRO A 640 -21.86 -61.35 -34.05
CA PRO A 640 -22.49 -62.47 -33.35
C PRO A 640 -21.93 -62.73 -31.95
N GLU A 641 -20.64 -62.46 -31.74
CA GLU A 641 -19.91 -62.62 -30.48
C GLU A 641 -20.55 -61.80 -29.37
N ILE A 642 -20.93 -60.55 -29.68
CA ILE A 642 -21.56 -59.64 -28.72
C ILE A 642 -22.99 -60.11 -28.40
N PHE A 643 -23.72 -60.62 -29.39
CA PHE A 643 -25.07 -61.17 -29.18
C PHE A 643 -25.06 -62.34 -28.19
N THR A 644 -24.00 -63.18 -28.19
CA THR A 644 -23.87 -64.27 -27.22
C THR A 644 -23.82 -63.78 -25.77
N ARG A 645 -23.39 -62.53 -25.54
CA ARG A 645 -23.16 -61.91 -24.22
C ARG A 645 -24.11 -60.75 -23.92
N ILE A 646 -25.14 -60.56 -24.74
CA ILE A 646 -26.07 -59.42 -24.64
C ILE A 646 -26.83 -59.38 -23.31
N THR A 647 -27.05 -60.56 -22.72
CA THR A 647 -27.68 -60.72 -21.41
C THR A 647 -27.03 -61.83 -20.61
N LYS A 648 -26.97 -61.65 -19.29
CA LYS A 648 -26.58 -62.72 -18.35
C LYS A 648 -27.76 -63.66 -18.01
N ASN A 649 -28.99 -63.29 -18.34
CA ASN A 649 -30.18 -64.08 -18.04
C ASN A 649 -30.52 -65.03 -19.21
N ASP A 650 -30.38 -66.33 -18.98
CA ASP A 650 -30.64 -67.36 -19.99
C ASP A 650 -32.10 -67.41 -20.46
N ALA A 651 -33.07 -67.12 -19.60
CA ALA A 651 -34.48 -67.06 -20.00
C ALA A 651 -34.75 -65.86 -20.93
N LEU A 652 -34.10 -64.72 -20.66
CA LEU A 652 -34.16 -63.56 -21.54
C LEU A 652 -33.45 -63.85 -22.87
N PHE A 653 -32.29 -64.49 -22.83
CA PHE A 653 -31.56 -64.93 -24.03
C PHE A 653 -32.41 -65.84 -24.91
N LYS A 654 -33.08 -66.83 -24.32
CA LYS A 654 -34.01 -67.73 -25.03
C LYS A 654 -35.11 -66.96 -25.75
N THR A 655 -35.64 -65.90 -25.13
CA THR A 655 -36.69 -65.05 -25.71
C THR A 655 -36.15 -64.23 -26.89
N LEU A 656 -34.94 -63.68 -26.78
CA LEU A 656 -34.26 -62.98 -27.88
C LEU A 656 -33.96 -63.92 -29.06
N ALA A 657 -33.44 -65.12 -28.77
CA ALA A 657 -33.15 -66.13 -29.78
C ALA A 657 -34.43 -66.57 -30.53
N ARG A 658 -35.53 -66.78 -29.81
CA ARG A 658 -36.84 -67.06 -30.42
C ARG A 658 -37.28 -65.94 -31.35
N SER A 659 -37.23 -64.70 -30.87
CA SER A 659 -37.62 -63.53 -31.68
C SER A 659 -36.74 -63.34 -32.93
N ALA A 660 -35.45 -63.69 -32.86
CA ALA A 660 -34.58 -63.69 -34.03
C ALA A 660 -34.96 -64.81 -35.02
N GLY A 661 -35.39 -65.97 -34.52
CA GLY A 661 -35.81 -67.13 -35.32
C GLY A 661 -37.08 -66.91 -36.16
N ASP A 662 -37.87 -65.88 -35.85
CA ASP A 662 -39.14 -65.58 -36.54
C ASP A 662 -38.95 -65.07 -37.98
N THR A 663 -37.72 -64.75 -38.40
CA THR A 663 -37.41 -64.27 -39.76
C THR A 663 -36.31 -65.09 -40.41
N ASN A 664 -36.34 -65.23 -41.74
CA ASN A 664 -35.29 -65.93 -42.49
C ASN A 664 -33.90 -65.31 -42.25
N ARG A 665 -33.80 -63.98 -42.22
CA ARG A 665 -32.56 -63.26 -41.96
C ARG A 665 -32.05 -63.52 -40.54
N GLY A 666 -32.95 -63.54 -39.54
CA GLY A 666 -32.58 -63.80 -38.17
C GLY A 666 -32.21 -65.27 -37.90
N ARG A 667 -32.85 -66.25 -38.57
CA ARG A 667 -32.38 -67.65 -38.56
C ARG A 667 -30.95 -67.79 -39.09
N ASN A 668 -30.61 -67.07 -40.17
CA ASN A 668 -29.24 -67.05 -40.70
C ASN A 668 -28.25 -66.40 -39.73
N PHE A 669 -28.64 -65.30 -39.08
CA PHE A 669 -27.86 -64.67 -38.02
C PHE A 669 -27.60 -65.64 -36.85
N LEU A 670 -28.63 -66.32 -36.34
CA LEU A 670 -28.51 -67.29 -35.25
C LEU A 670 -27.60 -68.48 -35.58
N LYS A 671 -27.57 -68.94 -36.84
CA LYS A 671 -26.59 -69.97 -37.28
C LYS A 671 -25.15 -69.49 -37.10
N ARG A 672 -24.87 -68.21 -37.38
CA ARG A 672 -23.54 -67.61 -37.13
C ARG A 672 -23.25 -67.48 -35.64
N VAL A 673 -24.20 -66.99 -34.84
CA VAL A 673 -24.10 -66.95 -33.36
C VAL A 673 -23.76 -68.33 -32.80
N LYS A 674 -24.46 -69.39 -33.25
CA LYS A 674 -24.20 -70.78 -32.87
C LYS A 674 -22.79 -71.24 -33.27
N ARG A 675 -22.31 -70.85 -34.46
CA ARG A 675 -20.94 -71.17 -34.90
C ARG A 675 -19.90 -70.49 -34.00
N THR A 676 -20.08 -69.20 -33.70
CA THR A 676 -19.22 -68.44 -32.78
C THR A 676 -19.17 -69.08 -31.39
N MET A 677 -20.32 -69.46 -30.81
CA MET A 677 -20.37 -70.15 -29.50
C MET A 677 -19.64 -71.50 -29.51
N LYS A 678 -19.66 -72.23 -30.63
CA LYS A 678 -18.95 -73.50 -30.79
C LYS A 678 -17.44 -73.33 -30.93
N SER A 679 -16.98 -72.24 -31.56
CA SER A 679 -15.56 -71.95 -31.73
C SER A 679 -14.89 -71.42 -30.45
N GLU A 680 -15.62 -70.75 -29.56
CA GLU A 680 -15.06 -70.18 -28.31
C GLU A 680 -14.73 -71.22 -27.20
N MET A 681 -14.91 -72.54 -27.43
CA MET A 681 -14.54 -73.67 -26.54
C MET A 681 -14.64 -73.45 -25.00
N GLY A 682 -15.64 -72.70 -24.53
CA GLY A 682 -15.96 -72.57 -23.10
C GLY A 682 -17.12 -73.48 -22.70
N SER A 683 -17.00 -74.23 -21.60
CA SER A 683 -18.04 -75.10 -21.04
C SER A 683 -19.37 -74.37 -20.69
N GLY A 684 -19.40 -73.04 -20.74
CA GLY A 684 -20.54 -72.20 -20.36
C GLY A 684 -21.66 -72.00 -21.39
N TYR A 685 -21.47 -72.37 -22.67
CA TYR A 685 -22.48 -72.07 -23.73
C TYR A 685 -23.44 -73.21 -24.09
N HIS A 686 -23.30 -74.40 -23.48
CA HIS A 686 -24.07 -75.59 -23.89
C HIS A 686 -25.59 -75.37 -23.83
N SER A 687 -26.08 -74.78 -22.74
CA SER A 687 -27.51 -74.43 -22.56
C SER A 687 -28.02 -73.45 -23.61
N ARG A 688 -27.24 -72.40 -23.92
CA ARG A 688 -27.63 -71.39 -24.92
C ARG A 688 -27.64 -71.94 -26.35
N ILE A 689 -26.75 -72.88 -26.69
CA ILE A 689 -26.76 -73.55 -28.00
C ILE A 689 -28.07 -74.33 -28.20
N GLN A 690 -28.53 -75.06 -27.16
CA GLN A 690 -29.82 -75.78 -27.22
C GLN A 690 -31.00 -74.81 -27.40
N MET A 691 -30.95 -73.63 -26.77
CA MET A 691 -31.97 -72.58 -26.96
C MET A 691 -32.01 -72.05 -28.39
N ILE A 692 -30.84 -71.88 -29.03
CA ILE A 692 -30.76 -71.48 -30.45
C ILE A 692 -31.34 -72.59 -31.33
N ASP A 693 -31.02 -73.86 -31.07
CA ASP A 693 -31.57 -74.98 -31.85
C ASP A 693 -33.09 -75.08 -31.75
N SER A 694 -33.65 -74.85 -30.57
CA SER A 694 -35.09 -74.73 -30.39
C SER A 694 -35.70 -73.56 -31.18
N ALA A 695 -34.98 -72.46 -31.35
CA ALA A 695 -35.45 -71.30 -32.12
C ALA A 695 -35.31 -71.50 -33.65
N LEU A 696 -34.36 -72.32 -34.10
CA LEU A 696 -34.16 -72.65 -35.52
C LEU A 696 -35.12 -73.72 -36.04
N ASN A 697 -35.68 -74.56 -35.15
CA ASN A 697 -36.56 -75.67 -35.47
C ASN A 697 -38.07 -75.33 -35.38
N LYS A 698 -38.41 -74.08 -35.01
CA LYS A 698 -39.71 -73.46 -35.28
C LYS A 698 -39.64 -72.82 -36.65
#